data_AF-A0A660NMI7-F1
#
_entry.id   AF-A0A660NMI7-F1
#
_cell.length_a   1.000
_cell.length_b   1.000
_cell.length_c   1.000
_cell.angle_alpha   90.00
_cell.angle_beta   90.00
_cell.angle_gamma   90.00
#
_symmetry.space_group_name_H-M   'P 1'
#
loop_
_entity.id
_entity.type
_entity.pdbx_description
1 polymer ?
#
loop_
_entity_poly.entity_id
_entity_poly.type
_entity_poly.pdbx_seq_one_letter_code
_entity_poly.pdbx_strand_id
1 'polypeptide(L)'
;MGPGVGSGMSPFGKTFMAANVMKNSNPVVQQGSNGQVCPGIRPAAGRAVQLALVVMACMGSLPAQAKMAQNSLVVTTPPIIEPNVMFTLDDSGSMLFNFLPDKDGPYQLYTFHPQEPDKLEGRYGVRGNLGSETDSLLTARRRSPDVNTLYYNPEVQYLPWMKEDGTREPDADPQAAYFYFNHDTKLRVNLKGVHSLTDGPNAGRVCREMYDPDPRYKGNCLFYGGGTSIPKTVYPATYFRLKTDPKDAKKKLSPDNVANFERHIIELEPTVRIRTDLRTECREVGGGVRECTREQEYQNFANWYQYYRTRYLLAAGAVSEAFNRQLGADVRLGYGRINKGNGSVDGHNTRVVERGVRRFEGDDKKSFFQWVQKDVRPFGGTPLLGATVAVGKYFERADAQGPWADTSKTHGTRYLSCRRSYHILMTDGIYNDGNKNEIFGEVPGATNADWVDGPLIPTSGKNKAYQYKPHEAADPIRKHFASATSQTLGDLAMYFWNRDLQPGIPNNVPRGTGDPSYWQNVTMYTMSFGVGGDLPAGSPEQQRVTLEKIRKGELNWPAKIDAESPAAVDDLWHAAVNGHGRYVNVNNSTEFLASMRQILAEIVDRTGTTAGVAVSSRALQTSNQKFVPSFTTRSRTGNLEAYAISAVGKEGVRQWGAAEKMPHWSWRNVIVGESAGLTAQKLEWTQQKPNYLTQDMKDMLLAQAGVTSGTEAEKAAEGWKLVAYLLGDSNYETVKYNARRGALGQIINSNPVFIGAATNHGYGALPTNLTAPSGEKTVPLGTLYRQYIRDTKGRKGRKRLVMVGSNEGMVHAFDAQTGAERFAYVPHEVAKEMARLANRNVTEERLLMDGPLLETDAYFEDGWKNVVLGTT
;
A
#
# COMPACT_ATOMS: atom_id res chain seq x y z
N MET A 1 -36.35 4.03 -82.27
CA MET A 1 -35.81 5.01 -81.29
C MET A 1 -36.22 4.51 -79.92
N GLY A 2 -35.26 4.16 -79.07
CA GLY A 2 -35.54 3.66 -77.71
C GLY A 2 -35.72 4.78 -76.68
N PRO A 3 -35.63 4.51 -75.37
CA PRO A 3 -35.73 3.20 -74.70
C PRO A 3 -36.54 3.24 -73.38
N GLY A 4 -36.78 2.07 -72.77
CA GLY A 4 -36.92 1.96 -71.32
C GLY A 4 -37.92 0.92 -70.79
N VAL A 5 -37.52 0.30 -69.68
CA VAL A 5 -38.32 -0.33 -68.61
C VAL A 5 -38.53 -1.87 -68.67
N GLY A 6 -37.80 -2.58 -67.80
CA GLY A 6 -38.35 -3.15 -66.57
C GLY A 6 -38.98 -4.56 -66.55
N SER A 7 -38.41 -5.39 -65.66
CA SER A 7 -39.07 -6.42 -64.81
C SER A 7 -39.57 -7.74 -65.42
N GLY A 8 -39.39 -8.84 -64.68
CA GLY A 8 -40.12 -10.10 -64.92
C GLY A 8 -39.45 -11.36 -64.34
N MET A 9 -39.94 -11.81 -63.18
CA MET A 9 -39.54 -13.04 -62.46
C MET A 9 -40.19 -14.33 -63.02
N SER A 10 -39.46 -15.46 -62.91
CA SER A 10 -39.90 -16.86 -62.62
C SER A 10 -40.67 -17.63 -63.73
N PRO A 11 -40.50 -18.96 -63.93
CA PRO A 11 -40.87 -20.01 -62.94
C PRO A 11 -40.00 -21.29 -62.84
N PHE A 12 -40.12 -21.94 -61.66
CA PHE A 12 -40.20 -23.39 -61.35
C PHE A 12 -39.50 -24.42 -62.27
N GLY A 13 -38.81 -25.47 -61.79
CA GLY A 13 -38.63 -26.02 -60.45
C GLY A 13 -37.82 -27.33 -60.50
N LYS A 14 -37.01 -27.52 -59.45
CA LYS A 14 -36.55 -28.76 -58.76
C LYS A 14 -36.26 -30.03 -59.58
N THR A 15 -35.03 -30.57 -59.44
CA THR A 15 -34.74 -31.87 -58.75
C THR A 15 -33.23 -32.02 -58.46
N PHE A 16 -32.88 -32.15 -57.16
CA PHE A 16 -31.86 -32.98 -56.46
C PHE A 16 -30.71 -33.66 -57.27
N MET A 17 -29.43 -33.79 -56.85
CA MET A 17 -28.73 -33.84 -55.55
C MET A 17 -27.22 -33.46 -55.69
N ALA A 18 -26.72 -32.79 -54.65
CA ALA A 18 -25.40 -32.83 -53.99
C ALA A 18 -24.08 -33.18 -54.73
N ALA A 19 -23.13 -32.24 -54.72
CA ALA A 19 -21.75 -32.43 -54.22
C ALA A 19 -21.04 -31.07 -54.02
N ASN A 20 -20.58 -30.81 -52.80
CA ASN A 20 -19.82 -29.63 -52.38
C ASN A 20 -18.35 -29.72 -52.79
N VAL A 21 -17.84 -28.73 -53.54
CA VAL A 21 -16.42 -28.32 -53.54
C VAL A 21 -16.34 -26.80 -53.77
N MET A 22 -16.02 -26.02 -52.74
CA MET A 22 -15.62 -24.61 -52.87
C MET A 22 -14.12 -24.53 -53.24
N LYS A 23 -13.80 -23.77 -54.29
CA LYS A 23 -12.44 -23.35 -54.64
C LYS A 23 -12.12 -21.99 -54.02
N ASN A 24 -10.96 -21.95 -53.37
CA ASN A 24 -10.28 -20.78 -52.81
C ASN A 24 -9.92 -19.74 -53.87
N SER A 25 -10.08 -18.46 -53.52
CA SER A 25 -9.31 -17.34 -54.05
C SER A 25 -8.67 -16.60 -52.86
N ASN A 26 -7.34 -16.63 -52.81
CA ASN A 26 -6.51 -15.92 -51.84
C ASN A 26 -6.49 -14.40 -52.12
N PRO A 27 -6.39 -13.57 -51.08
CA PRO A 27 -5.57 -12.37 -51.11
C PRO A 27 -4.33 -12.54 -50.23
N VAL A 28 -3.26 -11.89 -50.68
CA VAL A 28 -1.92 -11.83 -50.10
C VAL A 28 -1.96 -11.29 -48.66
N VAL A 29 -1.45 -12.05 -47.71
CA VAL A 29 -1.19 -11.61 -46.32
C VAL A 29 0.28 -11.20 -46.23
N GLN A 30 0.55 -9.92 -45.98
CA GLN A 30 1.85 -9.46 -45.52
C GLN A 30 2.09 -9.97 -44.08
N GLN A 31 3.26 -10.56 -43.86
CA GLN A 31 3.77 -10.99 -42.57
C GLN A 31 4.02 -9.80 -41.63
N GLY A 32 3.58 -9.89 -40.38
CA GLY A 32 3.96 -8.97 -39.31
C GLY A 32 2.96 -8.87 -38.15
N SER A 33 2.67 -9.95 -37.43
CA SER A 33 1.83 -9.89 -36.22
C SER A 33 2.30 -10.86 -35.12
N ASN A 34 3.48 -10.59 -34.52
CA ASN A 34 3.98 -11.32 -33.34
C ASN A 34 3.43 -10.77 -32.00
N GLY A 35 2.19 -10.29 -31.97
CA GLY A 35 1.59 -9.64 -30.80
C GLY A 35 0.37 -10.37 -30.26
N GLN A 36 0.56 -11.49 -29.54
CA GLN A 36 -0.40 -11.99 -28.52
C GLN A 36 0.15 -13.17 -27.72
N VAL A 37 0.06 -13.11 -26.38
CA VAL A 37 -0.62 -14.10 -25.50
C VAL A 37 -0.46 -13.59 -24.05
N CYS A 38 -1.54 -13.05 -23.49
CA CYS A 38 -1.75 -13.02 -22.03
C CYS A 38 -2.29 -14.39 -21.65
N PRO A 39 -1.61 -15.20 -20.84
CA PRO A 39 -2.11 -16.54 -20.59
C PRO A 39 -3.26 -16.46 -19.58
N GLY A 40 -4.46 -16.92 -19.98
CA GLY A 40 -5.65 -16.91 -19.14
C GLY A 40 -6.95 -16.47 -19.83
N ILE A 41 -6.89 -15.86 -21.02
CA ILE A 41 -8.09 -15.48 -21.78
C ILE A 41 -8.25 -16.43 -22.97
N ARG A 42 -8.85 -17.61 -22.75
CA ARG A 42 -9.45 -18.39 -23.83
C ARG A 42 -10.98 -18.38 -23.64
N PRO A 43 -11.79 -18.07 -24.67
CA PRO A 43 -13.22 -18.30 -24.60
C PRO A 43 -13.46 -19.81 -24.47
N ALA A 44 -14.18 -20.22 -23.43
CA ALA A 44 -14.52 -21.62 -23.19
C ALA A 44 -15.37 -22.15 -24.36
N ALA A 45 -14.75 -22.93 -25.26
CA ALA A 45 -15.48 -23.74 -26.21
C ALA A 45 -15.85 -25.05 -25.51
N GLY A 46 -17.13 -25.19 -25.15
CA GLY A 46 -17.68 -26.39 -24.53
C GLY A 46 -17.56 -27.59 -25.46
N ARG A 47 -16.72 -28.56 -25.10
CA ARG A 47 -16.76 -29.93 -25.65
C ARG A 47 -16.07 -31.01 -24.80
N ALA A 48 -15.38 -30.65 -23.71
CA ALA A 48 -14.65 -31.61 -22.88
C ALA A 48 -15.47 -32.27 -21.75
N VAL A 49 -16.66 -31.76 -21.42
CA VAL A 49 -17.43 -32.24 -20.24
C VAL A 49 -18.20 -33.55 -20.51
N GLN A 50 -18.43 -33.91 -21.77
CA GLN A 50 -19.20 -35.12 -22.10
C GLN A 50 -18.40 -36.44 -22.04
N LEU A 51 -17.06 -36.40 -22.14
CA LEU A 51 -16.25 -37.62 -22.06
C LEU A 51 -15.95 -38.07 -20.63
N ALA A 52 -15.91 -37.15 -19.66
CA ALA A 52 -15.56 -37.48 -18.27
C ALA A 52 -16.70 -38.18 -17.50
N LEU A 53 -17.96 -37.96 -17.90
CA LEU A 53 -19.13 -38.56 -17.24
C LEU A 53 -19.36 -40.03 -17.62
N VAL A 54 -18.80 -40.52 -18.73
CA VAL A 54 -18.98 -41.91 -19.17
C VAL A 54 -17.96 -42.86 -18.51
N VAL A 55 -16.80 -42.36 -18.10
CA VAL A 55 -15.73 -43.20 -17.50
C VAL A 55 -15.94 -43.43 -15.99
N MET A 56 -16.67 -42.55 -15.30
CA MET A 56 -16.92 -42.68 -13.84
C MET A 56 -18.03 -43.69 -13.46
N ALA A 57 -18.72 -44.29 -14.43
CA ALA A 57 -19.79 -45.24 -14.14
C ALA A 57 -19.32 -46.70 -13.92
N CYS A 58 -18.02 -47.03 -14.09
CA CYS A 58 -17.58 -48.43 -14.19
C CYS A 58 -16.42 -48.87 -13.28
N MET A 59 -16.05 -48.15 -12.21
CA MET A 59 -15.00 -48.64 -11.30
C MET A 59 -15.47 -48.72 -9.85
N GLY A 60 -15.60 -49.97 -9.38
CA GLY A 60 -15.95 -50.34 -8.02
C GLY A 60 -14.91 -49.88 -6.99
N SER A 61 -15.42 -49.73 -5.78
CA SER A 61 -14.79 -49.22 -4.57
C SER A 61 -13.46 -49.89 -4.19
N LEU A 62 -12.40 -49.08 -4.11
CA LEU A 62 -11.26 -49.26 -3.22
C LEU A 62 -11.17 -48.02 -2.33
N PRO A 63 -10.79 -48.15 -1.03
CA PRO A 63 -10.61 -47.00 -0.16
C PRO A 63 -9.31 -46.28 -0.55
N ALA A 64 -9.40 -45.39 -1.52
CA ALA A 64 -8.36 -44.40 -1.74
C ALA A 64 -8.43 -43.41 -0.57
N GLN A 65 -7.35 -43.30 0.21
CA GLN A 65 -7.14 -42.13 1.05
C GLN A 65 -7.08 -40.91 0.12
N ALA A 66 -8.22 -40.24 -0.05
CA ALA A 66 -8.33 -39.01 -0.80
C ALA A 66 -7.54 -37.94 -0.03
N LYS A 67 -6.35 -37.59 -0.52
CA LYS A 67 -5.62 -36.42 -0.05
C LYS A 67 -6.48 -35.19 -0.37
N MET A 68 -7.02 -34.52 0.65
CA MET A 68 -7.81 -33.31 0.46
C MET A 68 -6.98 -32.28 -0.32
N ALA A 69 -7.54 -31.75 -1.40
CA ALA A 69 -6.86 -30.79 -2.25
C ALA A 69 -6.76 -29.45 -1.53
N GLN A 70 -5.56 -29.10 -1.05
CA GLN A 70 -5.25 -27.77 -0.50
C GLN A 70 -5.02 -26.70 -1.59
N ASN A 71 -5.15 -27.09 -2.87
CA ASN A 71 -5.05 -26.22 -4.03
C ASN A 71 -6.39 -26.24 -4.79
N SER A 72 -6.84 -25.09 -5.28
CA SER A 72 -8.06 -25.02 -6.11
C SER A 72 -7.94 -25.95 -7.33
N LEU A 73 -8.83 -26.94 -7.43
CA LEU A 73 -8.92 -27.86 -8.57
C LEU A 73 -9.27 -27.17 -9.89
N VAL A 74 -9.68 -25.90 -9.85
CA VAL A 74 -10.16 -25.13 -11.01
C VAL A 74 -9.11 -24.12 -11.51
N VAL A 75 -8.04 -23.88 -10.74
CA VAL A 75 -6.99 -22.93 -11.12
C VAL A 75 -5.62 -23.58 -10.98
N THR A 76 -5.13 -24.18 -12.06
CA THR A 76 -3.67 -24.26 -12.27
C THR A 76 -3.15 -22.83 -12.27
N THR A 77 -2.24 -22.50 -11.35
CA THR A 77 -1.62 -21.19 -11.14
C THR A 77 -1.51 -20.42 -12.46
N PRO A 78 -2.32 -19.37 -12.70
CA PRO A 78 -2.22 -18.63 -13.95
C PRO A 78 -0.81 -18.01 -13.96
N PRO A 79 -0.10 -18.01 -15.10
CA PRO A 79 1.21 -17.39 -15.17
C PRO A 79 1.06 -15.90 -14.85
N ILE A 80 1.79 -15.49 -13.81
CA ILE A 80 1.83 -14.13 -13.29
C ILE A 80 2.49 -13.26 -14.35
N ILE A 81 1.82 -12.17 -14.74
CA ILE A 81 2.42 -11.15 -15.59
C ILE A 81 2.96 -10.08 -14.66
N GLU A 82 4.28 -10.08 -14.49
CA GLU A 82 4.94 -9.19 -13.55
C GLU A 82 4.78 -7.73 -14.03
N PRO A 83 4.28 -6.80 -13.20
CA PRO A 83 4.28 -5.40 -13.54
C PRO A 83 5.69 -4.82 -13.58
N ASN A 84 5.84 -3.74 -14.32
CA ASN A 84 7.02 -2.88 -14.28
C ASN A 84 6.85 -1.81 -13.21
N VAL A 85 7.86 -1.62 -12.39
CA VAL A 85 8.00 -0.49 -11.47
C VAL A 85 9.32 0.19 -11.81
N MET A 86 9.26 1.47 -12.16
CA MET A 86 10.43 2.34 -12.25
C MET A 86 10.48 3.18 -10.99
N PHE A 87 11.53 3.00 -10.17
CA PHE A 87 11.76 3.82 -8.99
C PHE A 87 12.79 4.91 -9.28
N THR A 88 12.41 6.18 -9.13
CA THR A 88 13.33 7.30 -9.29
C THR A 88 13.57 7.96 -7.94
N LEU A 89 14.83 7.97 -7.52
CA LEU A 89 15.26 8.60 -6.27
C LEU A 89 15.81 10.00 -6.54
N ASP A 90 15.38 10.95 -5.74
CA ASP A 90 16.01 12.25 -5.64
C ASP A 90 17.39 12.14 -5.00
N ASP A 91 18.39 12.55 -5.76
CA ASP A 91 19.77 12.68 -5.34
C ASP A 91 20.23 14.13 -5.43
N SER A 92 19.36 15.11 -5.18
CA SER A 92 19.70 16.53 -5.10
C SER A 92 20.49 16.85 -3.83
N GLY A 93 21.06 18.06 -3.77
CA GLY A 93 21.78 18.52 -2.59
C GLY A 93 20.98 18.58 -1.30
N SER A 94 19.70 18.90 -1.38
CA SER A 94 18.81 19.02 -0.21
C SER A 94 18.60 17.68 0.48
N MET A 95 18.81 16.57 -0.22
CA MET A 95 18.78 15.23 0.38
C MET A 95 19.92 14.99 1.40
N LEU A 96 20.96 15.83 1.43
CA LEU A 96 21.99 15.82 2.48
C LEU A 96 21.58 16.58 3.75
N PHE A 97 20.42 17.24 3.74
CA PHE A 97 20.01 18.07 4.86
C PHE A 97 19.67 17.23 6.08
N ASN A 98 20.11 17.69 7.26
CA ASN A 98 19.86 17.08 8.56
C ASN A 98 18.70 17.74 9.31
N PHE A 99 17.78 18.37 8.55
CA PHE A 99 16.56 18.94 9.09
C PHE A 99 15.33 18.69 8.21
N LEU A 100 14.17 18.62 8.85
CA LEU A 100 12.84 18.58 8.26
C LEU A 100 11.80 19.06 9.31
N PRO A 101 10.79 19.88 8.99
CA PRO A 101 10.42 20.42 7.68
C PRO A 101 11.20 21.68 7.26
N ASP A 102 11.09 22.07 5.99
CA ASP A 102 11.82 23.22 5.40
C ASP A 102 11.35 24.60 5.86
N LYS A 103 10.25 24.67 6.62
CA LYS A 103 9.65 25.91 7.10
C LYS A 103 10.37 26.55 8.30
N ASP A 104 11.29 25.83 8.95
CA ASP A 104 11.91 26.23 10.23
C ASP A 104 13.33 26.82 10.10
N GLY A 105 13.52 27.77 9.18
CA GLY A 105 14.75 28.58 9.04
C GLY A 105 15.43 28.49 7.66
N PRO A 106 16.42 29.35 7.35
CA PRO A 106 17.21 29.26 6.12
C PRO A 106 17.84 27.88 5.93
N TYR A 107 17.96 27.50 4.65
CA TYR A 107 18.53 26.24 4.15
C TYR A 107 20.01 26.10 4.52
N GLN A 108 20.29 25.71 5.78
CA GLN A 108 21.63 25.63 6.33
C GLN A 108 21.87 24.33 7.08
N LEU A 109 23.06 23.79 6.89
CA LEU A 109 23.57 22.60 7.54
C LEU A 109 24.37 22.99 8.78
N TYR A 110 24.28 22.15 9.81
CA TYR A 110 25.06 22.28 11.04
C TYR A 110 25.59 20.92 11.49
N THR A 111 26.73 20.93 12.20
CA THR A 111 27.30 19.72 12.78
C THR A 111 26.81 19.50 14.21
N PHE A 112 26.72 18.22 14.62
CA PHE A 112 26.39 17.86 16.01
C PHE A 112 27.63 17.44 16.81
N HIS A 113 28.70 17.07 16.12
CA HIS A 113 30.00 16.66 16.66
C HIS A 113 31.16 17.44 16.00
N PRO A 114 32.20 17.85 16.75
CA PRO A 114 33.26 18.73 16.26
C PRO A 114 34.13 18.14 15.13
N GLN A 115 34.26 16.81 15.07
CA GLN A 115 35.01 16.11 14.00
C GLN A 115 34.20 15.88 12.72
N GLU A 116 32.93 16.29 12.68
CA GLU A 116 32.18 16.28 11.42
C GLU A 116 32.83 17.25 10.41
N PRO A 117 32.77 16.93 9.10
CA PRO A 117 33.42 17.74 8.08
C PRO A 117 32.73 19.10 7.98
N ASP A 118 33.49 20.11 7.57
CA ASP A 118 32.97 21.45 7.28
C ASP A 118 32.22 21.51 5.94
N LYS A 119 32.26 20.42 5.15
CA LYS A 119 31.47 20.21 3.94
C LYS A 119 30.93 18.79 3.86
N LEU A 120 29.63 18.62 3.62
CA LEU A 120 29.04 17.33 3.28
C LEU A 120 29.40 16.94 1.85
N GLU A 121 29.91 15.71 1.67
CA GLU A 121 30.39 15.19 0.38
C GLU A 121 31.39 16.13 -0.34
N GLY A 122 32.13 16.93 0.43
CA GLY A 122 33.09 17.91 -0.08
C GLY A 122 32.46 19.13 -0.79
N ARG A 123 31.12 19.24 -0.81
CA ARG A 123 30.39 20.23 -1.63
C ARG A 123 29.56 21.20 -0.80
N TYR A 124 28.68 20.68 0.08
CA TYR A 124 27.72 21.52 0.81
C TYR A 124 28.31 22.01 2.12
N GLY A 125 28.56 23.31 2.19
CA GLY A 125 29.17 23.96 3.35
C GLY A 125 28.29 23.84 4.60
N VAL A 126 28.93 23.47 5.70
CA VAL A 126 28.35 23.49 7.04
C VAL A 126 28.65 24.83 7.69
N ARG A 127 27.67 25.40 8.39
CA ARG A 127 27.80 26.73 9.01
C ARG A 127 28.56 26.71 10.33
N GLY A 128 28.52 25.59 11.05
CA GLY A 128 29.24 25.40 12.30
C GLY A 128 28.56 24.35 13.17
N ASN A 129 29.07 24.20 14.40
CA ASN A 129 28.54 23.31 15.41
C ASN A 129 27.31 23.91 16.10
N LEU A 130 26.31 23.05 16.35
CA LEU A 130 25.27 23.33 17.33
C LEU A 130 25.75 22.89 18.71
N GLY A 131 25.68 23.79 19.69
CA GLY A 131 26.05 23.48 21.06
C GLY A 131 25.08 22.49 21.73
N SER A 132 25.29 22.27 23.03
CA SER A 132 24.35 21.55 23.92
C SER A 132 23.57 22.50 24.84
N GLU A 133 23.77 23.81 24.72
CA GLU A 133 23.21 24.78 25.64
C GLU A 133 21.73 25.11 25.37
N THR A 134 21.01 25.49 26.43
CA THR A 134 19.59 25.84 26.38
C THR A 134 19.33 27.33 26.11
N ASP A 135 20.37 28.15 25.90
CA ASP A 135 20.24 29.58 25.62
C ASP A 135 20.12 29.87 24.10
N SER A 136 20.25 28.84 23.26
CA SER A 136 20.17 28.91 21.80
C SER A 136 18.86 28.32 21.30
N LEU A 137 17.97 29.18 20.80
CA LEU A 137 16.72 28.75 20.17
C LEU A 137 16.97 27.87 18.93
N LEU A 138 17.99 28.23 18.13
CA LEU A 138 18.39 27.46 16.94
C LEU A 138 18.78 26.03 17.32
N THR A 139 19.63 25.88 18.33
CA THR A 139 20.09 24.57 18.83
C THR A 139 18.91 23.74 19.30
N ALA A 140 18.02 24.32 20.14
CA ALA A 140 16.86 23.63 20.66
C ALA A 140 15.93 23.13 19.54
N ARG A 141 15.60 23.98 18.56
CA ARG A 141 14.74 23.61 17.42
C ARG A 141 15.38 22.55 16.51
N ARG A 142 16.66 22.71 16.15
CA ARG A 142 17.36 21.78 15.24
C ARG A 142 17.64 20.43 15.87
N ARG A 143 17.79 20.36 17.20
CA ARG A 143 18.00 19.13 17.99
C ARG A 143 16.71 18.65 18.69
N SER A 144 15.52 19.02 18.20
CA SER A 144 14.24 18.55 18.75
C SER A 144 13.42 17.79 17.71
N PRO A 145 13.00 16.54 17.97
CA PRO A 145 12.09 15.81 17.08
C PRO A 145 10.69 16.43 17.00
N ASP A 146 10.31 17.29 17.96
CA ASP A 146 9.01 17.99 17.94
C ASP A 146 8.99 19.18 16.95
N VAL A 147 10.15 19.56 16.41
CA VAL A 147 10.32 20.63 15.41
C VAL A 147 11.07 20.09 14.20
N ASN A 148 12.34 19.70 14.40
CA ASN A 148 13.10 18.96 13.43
C ASN A 148 12.77 17.46 13.50
N THR A 149 11.71 17.07 12.81
CA THR A 149 11.21 15.68 12.70
C THR A 149 12.23 14.66 12.16
N LEU A 150 13.33 15.10 11.54
CA LEU A 150 14.43 14.24 11.12
C LEU A 150 15.44 13.96 12.25
N TYR A 151 15.44 14.79 13.30
CA TYR A 151 16.31 14.62 14.46
C TYR A 151 15.91 13.39 15.29
N TYR A 152 16.83 12.95 16.16
CA TYR A 152 16.63 11.81 17.05
C TYR A 152 15.35 11.97 17.87
N ASN A 153 14.44 11.00 17.74
CA ASN A 153 13.28 10.86 18.60
C ASN A 153 13.46 9.65 19.54
N PRO A 154 13.57 9.86 20.87
CA PRO A 154 13.74 8.75 21.80
C PRO A 154 12.53 7.81 21.84
N GLU A 155 11.35 8.22 21.34
CA GLU A 155 10.18 7.33 21.27
C GLU A 155 10.23 6.32 20.12
N VAL A 156 11.18 6.47 19.18
CA VAL A 156 11.33 5.62 17.98
C VAL A 156 12.52 4.68 18.14
N GLN A 157 12.34 3.41 17.78
CA GLN A 157 13.43 2.44 17.70
C GLN A 157 14.09 2.53 16.33
N TYR A 158 15.35 2.96 16.28
CA TYR A 158 16.14 3.04 15.05
C TYR A 158 16.91 1.74 14.85
N LEU A 159 16.51 0.98 13.83
CA LEU A 159 17.13 -0.29 13.48
C LEU A 159 18.16 -0.08 12.36
N PRO A 160 19.28 -0.82 12.32
CA PRO A 160 20.17 -0.78 11.17
C PRO A 160 19.45 -1.14 9.87
N TRP A 161 19.96 -0.63 8.74
CA TRP A 161 19.33 -0.81 7.43
C TRP A 161 19.15 -2.29 7.06
N MET A 162 18.08 -2.56 6.31
CA MET A 162 17.79 -3.88 5.76
C MET A 162 18.73 -4.22 4.61
N LYS A 163 19.33 -5.42 4.63
CA LYS A 163 20.12 -5.97 3.53
C LYS A 163 19.23 -6.70 2.50
N GLU A 164 19.80 -7.06 1.37
CA GLU A 164 19.10 -7.77 0.29
C GLU A 164 18.60 -9.16 0.70
N ASP A 165 19.32 -9.80 1.62
CA ASP A 165 19.03 -11.13 2.16
C ASP A 165 17.92 -11.13 3.24
N GLY A 166 17.41 -9.95 3.63
CA GLY A 166 16.38 -9.80 4.65
C GLY A 166 16.89 -9.77 6.08
N THR A 167 18.21 -9.77 6.28
CA THR A 167 18.86 -9.50 7.56
C THR A 167 19.24 -8.01 7.66
N ARG A 168 19.71 -7.55 8.83
CA ARG A 168 20.07 -6.15 9.04
C ARG A 168 21.59 -5.95 8.99
N GLU A 169 21.99 -4.72 8.67
CA GLU A 169 23.35 -4.24 8.94
C GLU A 169 23.66 -4.34 10.46
N PRO A 170 24.94 -4.34 10.85
CA PRO A 170 25.31 -4.33 12.27
C PRO A 170 24.84 -3.07 12.99
N ASP A 171 24.64 -3.17 14.30
CA ASP A 171 24.44 -2.00 15.15
C ASP A 171 25.62 -1.01 15.03
N ALA A 172 25.31 0.28 15.02
CA ALA A 172 26.33 1.33 14.98
C ALA A 172 27.09 1.37 16.30
N ASP A 173 28.41 1.41 16.27
CA ASP A 173 29.23 1.57 17.48
C ASP A 173 29.08 3.01 18.02
N PRO A 174 28.55 3.23 19.23
CA PRO A 174 28.40 4.58 19.79
C PRO A 174 29.72 5.33 19.97
N GLN A 175 30.86 4.64 20.04
CA GLN A 175 32.20 5.24 20.15
C GLN A 175 32.87 5.47 18.79
N ALA A 176 32.35 4.88 17.72
CA ALA A 176 32.97 4.90 16.40
C ALA A 176 31.94 4.83 15.26
N ALA A 177 30.85 5.60 15.39
CA ALA A 177 29.77 5.65 14.43
C ALA A 177 30.28 6.26 13.11
N TYR A 178 29.94 5.62 11.99
CA TYR A 178 30.28 6.16 10.69
C TYR A 178 29.60 7.51 10.49
N PHE A 179 30.37 8.50 10.03
CA PHE A 179 29.77 9.74 9.61
C PHE A 179 28.87 9.47 8.41
N TYR A 180 29.38 8.97 7.29
CA TYR A 180 28.50 8.70 6.15
C TYR A 180 28.54 7.22 5.78
N PHE A 181 27.68 6.45 6.45
CA PHE A 181 27.64 4.99 6.33
C PHE A 181 27.63 4.57 4.86
N ASN A 182 28.46 3.58 4.51
CA ASN A 182 28.61 3.04 3.16
C ASN A 182 29.15 4.00 2.07
N HIS A 183 29.41 5.27 2.40
CA HIS A 183 29.93 6.28 1.46
C HIS A 183 31.31 6.80 1.88
N ASP A 184 31.54 6.96 3.18
CA ASP A 184 32.86 7.26 3.75
C ASP A 184 33.13 6.29 4.90
N THR A 185 34.03 5.34 4.66
CA THR A 185 34.43 4.35 5.66
C THR A 185 35.57 4.82 6.57
N LYS A 186 36.14 5.99 6.31
CA LYS A 186 37.30 6.52 7.05
C LYS A 186 36.87 7.41 8.20
N LEU A 187 35.86 8.26 7.99
CA LEU A 187 35.40 9.16 9.04
C LEU A 187 34.44 8.47 10.01
N ARG A 188 34.88 8.35 11.25
CA ARG A 188 34.08 7.88 12.38
C ARG A 188 34.09 8.90 13.51
N VAL A 189 32.99 9.01 14.22
CA VAL A 189 32.83 9.93 15.35
C VAL A 189 32.44 9.19 16.61
N ASN A 190 32.95 9.65 17.75
CA ASN A 190 32.53 9.17 19.05
C ASN A 190 31.35 10.02 19.52
N LEU A 191 30.21 9.38 19.77
CA LEU A 191 28.98 10.08 20.17
C LEU A 191 28.81 10.13 21.69
N LYS A 192 29.68 9.45 22.45
CA LYS A 192 29.61 9.33 23.91
C LYS A 192 30.41 10.41 24.62
N GLY A 193 29.89 10.87 25.76
CA GLY A 193 30.57 11.85 26.58
C GLY A 193 30.58 13.26 25.99
N VAL A 194 31.59 14.01 26.42
CA VAL A 194 31.77 15.43 26.13
C VAL A 194 32.98 15.64 25.22
N HIS A 195 32.83 16.52 24.23
CA HIS A 195 33.86 16.79 23.24
C HIS A 195 34.20 18.27 23.15
N SER A 196 35.46 18.57 22.90
CA SER A 196 35.96 19.93 22.68
C SER A 196 35.43 20.53 21.36
N LEU A 197 34.82 21.71 21.44
CA LEU A 197 34.40 22.52 20.29
C LEU A 197 35.52 23.45 19.77
N THR A 198 36.70 23.41 20.40
CA THR A 198 37.89 24.14 19.95
C THR A 198 38.75 23.35 18.98
N ASP A 199 38.38 22.09 18.71
CA ASP A 199 39.11 21.16 17.85
C ASP A 199 38.24 20.69 16.67
N GLY A 200 38.87 20.16 15.62
CA GLY A 200 38.20 19.61 14.44
C GLY A 200 37.91 20.63 13.33
N PRO A 201 37.33 20.19 12.20
CA PRO A 201 37.14 21.03 11.00
C PRO A 201 36.28 22.28 11.22
N ASN A 202 35.42 22.27 12.24
CA ASN A 202 34.50 23.36 12.58
C ASN A 202 34.90 24.10 13.87
N ALA A 203 36.16 24.00 14.29
CA ALA A 203 36.69 24.69 15.48
C ALA A 203 36.40 26.20 15.46
N GLY A 204 35.94 26.73 16.58
CA GLY A 204 35.63 28.16 16.74
C GLY A 204 34.37 28.65 16.01
N ARG A 205 33.70 27.79 15.22
CA ARG A 205 32.43 28.08 14.54
C ARG A 205 31.27 27.42 15.30
N VAL A 206 30.79 28.08 16.36
CA VAL A 206 29.61 27.63 17.13
C VAL A 206 28.44 28.56 16.87
N CYS A 207 27.32 28.00 16.38
CA CYS A 207 26.14 28.75 16.01
C CYS A 207 25.20 28.95 17.19
N ARG A 208 24.83 30.20 17.47
CA ARG A 208 23.93 30.57 18.56
C ARG A 208 22.51 30.82 18.07
N GLU A 209 22.34 31.72 17.10
CA GLU A 209 21.03 32.08 16.54
C GLU A 209 21.15 32.29 15.03
N MET A 210 20.03 32.43 14.33
CA MET A 210 19.99 32.48 12.85
C MET A 210 19.39 33.78 12.31
N TYR A 211 18.88 34.63 13.21
CA TYR A 211 18.24 35.89 12.88
C TYR A 211 19.15 37.03 13.31
N ASP A 212 19.75 37.70 12.33
CA ASP A 212 20.42 38.98 12.52
C ASP A 212 19.42 40.10 12.17
N PRO A 213 19.18 41.08 13.07
CA PRO A 213 18.40 42.26 12.74
C PRO A 213 19.05 43.13 11.64
N ASP A 214 20.34 42.97 11.36
CA ASP A 214 21.02 43.57 10.21
C ASP A 214 20.63 42.83 8.90
N PRO A 215 19.99 43.51 7.93
CA PRO A 215 19.58 42.92 6.67
C PRO A 215 20.71 42.26 5.86
N ARG A 216 21.97 42.66 6.09
CA ARG A 216 23.15 42.11 5.41
C ARG A 216 23.50 40.69 5.86
N TYR A 217 23.09 40.30 7.07
CA TYR A 217 23.32 38.98 7.65
C TYR A 217 22.01 38.19 7.81
N LYS A 218 20.93 38.65 7.18
CA LYS A 218 19.62 37.97 7.19
C LYS A 218 19.78 36.53 6.72
N GLY A 219 19.55 35.58 7.63
CA GLY A 219 19.69 34.14 7.38
C GLY A 219 21.08 33.56 7.63
N ASN A 220 22.01 34.28 8.26
CA ASN A 220 23.28 33.74 8.72
C ASN A 220 23.22 33.31 10.18
N CYS A 221 24.01 32.29 10.50
CA CYS A 221 24.31 31.93 11.88
C CYS A 221 25.09 33.06 12.57
N LEU A 222 24.56 33.55 13.68
CA LEU A 222 25.25 34.39 14.64
C LEU A 222 26.20 33.51 15.45
N PHE A 223 27.49 33.68 15.21
CA PHE A 223 28.53 33.05 16.01
C PHE A 223 28.64 33.74 17.37
N TYR A 224 29.10 33.00 18.37
CA TYR A 224 29.52 33.61 19.64
C TYR A 224 30.62 34.65 19.34
N GLY A 225 30.36 35.93 19.64
CA GLY A 225 31.27 37.04 19.34
C GLY A 225 32.48 37.10 20.29
N GLY A 226 33.47 37.92 19.95
CA GLY A 226 34.77 38.04 20.65
C GLY A 226 34.74 38.57 22.10
N GLY A 227 33.57 38.73 22.72
CA GLY A 227 33.40 39.09 24.13
C GLY A 227 32.47 38.14 24.92
N THR A 228 31.82 37.17 24.26
CA THR A 228 31.02 36.12 24.91
C THR A 228 31.85 34.85 24.99
N SER A 229 31.77 34.13 26.12
CA SER A 229 32.45 32.84 26.25
C SER A 229 31.83 31.82 25.29
N ILE A 230 32.53 31.52 24.19
CA ILE A 230 32.16 30.47 23.24
C ILE A 230 32.03 29.15 24.01
N PRO A 231 30.96 28.36 23.82
CA PRO A 231 30.88 27.02 24.38
C PRO A 231 32.11 26.23 23.95
N LYS A 232 32.90 25.80 24.94
CA LYS A 232 34.15 25.05 24.69
C LYS A 232 33.89 23.57 24.48
N THR A 233 32.69 23.08 24.82
CA THR A 233 32.36 21.66 24.76
C THR A 233 30.95 21.41 24.24
N VAL A 234 30.71 20.19 23.75
CA VAL A 234 29.41 19.70 23.31
C VAL A 234 29.23 18.25 23.74
N TYR A 235 27.98 17.88 24.07
CA TYR A 235 27.52 16.51 24.15
C TYR A 235 26.80 16.17 22.84
N PRO A 236 27.37 15.34 21.95
CA PRO A 236 26.76 15.04 20.65
C PRO A 236 25.35 14.48 20.79
N ALA A 237 25.17 13.55 21.74
CA ALA A 237 23.92 12.92 22.13
C ALA A 237 23.04 13.80 23.03
N THR A 238 22.72 15.01 22.55
CA THR A 238 21.78 15.95 23.19
C THR A 238 20.52 16.08 22.34
N TYR A 239 19.34 15.94 22.94
CA TYR A 239 18.07 16.22 22.29
C TYR A 239 17.18 17.13 23.14
N PHE A 240 16.21 17.77 22.50
CA PHE A 240 15.27 18.69 23.16
C PHE A 240 13.83 18.25 22.91
N ARG A 241 12.97 18.37 23.93
CA ARG A 241 11.53 18.14 23.79
C ARG A 241 10.75 19.40 24.10
N LEU A 242 9.68 19.66 23.35
CA LEU A 242 8.73 20.70 23.71
C LEU A 242 7.95 20.27 24.95
N LYS A 243 7.89 21.17 25.93
CA LYS A 243 7.02 21.04 27.10
C LYS A 243 5.57 21.03 26.63
N THR A 244 4.74 20.28 27.34
CA THR A 244 3.28 20.29 27.13
C THR A 244 2.67 21.54 27.72
N ASP A 245 1.60 22.04 27.10
CA ASP A 245 0.82 23.15 27.63
C ASP A 245 0.23 22.75 28.99
N PRO A 246 0.51 23.49 30.08
CA PRO A 246 -0.04 23.19 31.40
C PRO A 246 -1.58 23.17 31.44
N LYS A 247 -2.24 23.83 30.47
CA LYS A 247 -3.70 23.90 30.35
C LYS A 247 -4.28 22.82 29.44
N ASP A 248 -3.46 22.19 28.59
CA ASP A 248 -3.88 21.12 27.69
C ASP A 248 -2.73 20.15 27.44
N ALA A 249 -2.77 19.01 28.14
CA ALA A 249 -1.74 17.97 28.03
C ALA A 249 -1.61 17.36 26.62
N LYS A 250 -2.55 17.61 25.70
CA LYS A 250 -2.48 17.16 24.30
C LYS A 250 -1.75 18.16 23.39
N LYS A 251 -1.48 19.37 23.87
CA LYS A 251 -0.89 20.45 23.08
C LYS A 251 0.55 20.70 23.54
N LYS A 252 1.47 20.84 22.58
CA LYS A 252 2.85 21.30 22.84
C LYS A 252 2.90 22.83 22.88
N LEU A 253 3.80 23.38 23.70
CA LEU A 253 4.08 24.82 23.70
C LEU A 253 4.69 25.27 22.37
N SER A 254 4.64 26.58 22.09
CA SER A 254 5.22 27.13 20.85
C SER A 254 6.74 26.88 20.79
N PRO A 255 7.28 26.52 19.60
CA PRO A 255 8.72 26.32 19.39
C PRO A 255 9.50 27.63 19.24
N ASP A 256 8.87 28.80 19.36
CA ASP A 256 9.50 30.11 19.13
C ASP A 256 10.14 30.72 20.38
N ASN A 257 10.10 30.00 21.50
CA ASN A 257 10.74 30.42 22.75
C ASN A 257 11.55 29.26 23.35
N VAL A 258 12.83 29.52 23.61
CA VAL A 258 13.76 28.48 24.08
C VAL A 258 13.38 27.94 25.47
N ALA A 259 12.71 28.75 26.30
CA ALA A 259 12.23 28.34 27.62
C ALA A 259 11.14 27.24 27.56
N ASN A 260 10.50 27.07 26.40
CA ASN A 260 9.50 26.03 26.17
C ASN A 260 10.11 24.65 25.90
N PHE A 261 11.42 24.57 25.72
CA PHE A 261 12.12 23.30 25.53
C PHE A 261 12.64 22.75 26.86
N GLU A 262 12.65 21.43 26.95
CA GLU A 262 13.34 20.63 27.95
C GLU A 262 14.55 19.97 27.27
N ARG A 263 15.72 20.06 27.90
CA ARG A 263 16.98 19.51 27.36
C ARG A 263 17.28 18.18 28.02
N HIS A 264 17.64 17.21 27.19
CA HIS A 264 18.08 15.88 27.59
C HIS A 264 19.47 15.59 27.06
N ILE A 265 20.35 15.07 27.93
CA ILE A 265 21.73 14.70 27.59
C ILE A 265 21.93 13.25 28.00
N ILE A 266 22.06 12.36 27.02
CA ILE A 266 22.10 10.91 27.26
C ILE A 266 23.23 10.53 28.22
N GLU A 267 24.41 11.18 28.14
CA GLU A 267 25.54 10.90 29.05
C GLU A 267 25.17 11.05 30.53
N LEU A 268 24.35 12.07 30.83
CA LEU A 268 24.03 12.51 32.19
C LEU A 268 22.77 11.82 32.74
N GLU A 269 22.07 11.05 31.93
CA GLU A 269 20.82 10.37 32.27
C GLU A 269 21.06 8.86 32.39
N PRO A 270 21.10 8.28 33.61
CA PRO A 270 21.34 6.85 33.77
C PRO A 270 20.21 5.99 33.18
N THR A 271 18.98 6.51 33.19
CA THR A 271 17.80 5.91 32.59
C THR A 271 16.89 6.98 32.03
N VAL A 272 16.22 6.68 30.92
CA VAL A 272 15.24 7.55 30.27
C VAL A 272 13.88 6.87 30.26
N ARG A 273 12.84 7.59 30.68
CA ARG A 273 11.45 7.11 30.63
C ARG A 273 10.72 7.76 29.47
N ILE A 274 10.15 6.94 28.60
CA ILE A 274 9.52 7.36 27.37
C ILE A 274 8.17 6.67 27.21
N ARG A 275 7.18 7.41 26.72
CA ARG A 275 5.84 6.85 26.46
C ARG A 275 5.78 6.36 25.02
N THR A 276 5.98 5.06 24.82
CA THR A 276 6.03 4.43 23.50
C THR A 276 5.82 2.92 23.61
N ASP A 277 5.25 2.33 22.57
CA ASP A 277 5.18 0.89 22.33
C ASP A 277 6.29 0.38 21.38
N LEU A 278 7.00 1.29 20.72
CA LEU A 278 7.99 0.96 19.69
C LEU A 278 9.34 0.54 20.25
N ARG A 279 9.75 1.03 21.42
CA ARG A 279 11.07 0.77 22.05
C ARG A 279 11.06 -0.54 22.82
N THR A 280 10.86 -1.64 22.10
CA THR A 280 10.64 -2.99 22.65
C THR A 280 11.85 -3.55 23.40
N GLU A 281 13.05 -3.05 23.12
CA GLU A 281 14.28 -3.39 23.83
C GLU A 281 14.34 -2.79 25.24
N CYS A 282 13.55 -1.75 25.52
CA CYS A 282 13.49 -1.10 26.82
C CYS A 282 12.49 -1.81 27.76
N ARG A 283 12.77 -1.73 29.06
CA ARG A 283 11.95 -2.37 30.08
C ARG A 283 10.58 -1.69 30.15
N GLU A 284 9.51 -2.46 30.08
CA GLU A 284 8.16 -1.93 30.32
C GLU A 284 7.96 -1.66 31.82
N VAL A 285 7.53 -0.44 32.16
CA VAL A 285 7.29 -0.03 33.56
C VAL A 285 5.79 0.16 33.85
N GLY A 286 4.96 0.20 32.79
CA GLY A 286 3.51 0.28 32.86
C GLY A 286 2.94 1.58 32.29
N GLY A 287 1.64 1.60 31.95
CA GLY A 287 0.96 2.79 31.43
C GLY A 287 1.43 3.25 30.04
N GLY A 288 1.97 2.33 29.23
CA GLY A 288 2.59 2.64 27.93
C GLY A 288 3.95 3.33 28.05
N VAL A 289 4.58 3.28 29.23
CA VAL A 289 5.91 3.83 29.48
C VAL A 289 6.96 2.72 29.47
N ARG A 290 8.03 2.96 28.71
CA ARG A 290 9.25 2.17 28.64
C ARG A 290 10.36 2.93 29.35
N GLU A 291 11.21 2.21 30.07
CA GLU A 291 12.43 2.74 30.70
C GLU A 291 13.64 2.12 30.03
N CYS A 292 14.44 2.97 29.40
CA CYS A 292 15.65 2.62 28.67
C CYS A 292 16.88 2.96 29.53
N THR A 293 17.85 2.07 29.57
CA THR A 293 19.17 2.37 30.13
C THR A 293 19.92 3.37 29.25
N ARG A 294 20.87 4.09 29.83
CA ARG A 294 21.77 4.98 29.09
C ARG A 294 22.44 4.29 27.89
N GLU A 295 22.88 3.05 28.07
CA GLU A 295 23.54 2.27 27.03
C GLU A 295 22.58 1.93 25.88
N GLN A 296 21.32 1.62 26.18
CA GLN A 296 20.27 1.44 25.17
C GLN A 296 19.96 2.74 24.42
N GLU A 297 19.89 3.87 25.11
CA GLU A 297 19.71 5.18 24.46
C GLU A 297 20.90 5.55 23.58
N TYR A 298 22.13 5.28 24.01
CA TYR A 298 23.31 5.50 23.18
C TYR A 298 23.31 4.63 21.93
N GLN A 299 22.92 3.37 22.04
CA GLN A 299 22.81 2.48 20.90
C GLN A 299 21.76 2.98 19.90
N ASN A 300 20.59 3.40 20.39
CA ASN A 300 19.52 3.92 19.55
C ASN A 300 19.91 5.25 18.89
N PHE A 301 20.59 6.15 19.62
CA PHE A 301 21.12 7.40 19.09
C PHE A 301 22.21 7.17 18.03
N ALA A 302 23.11 6.21 18.25
CA ALA A 302 24.14 5.85 17.28
C ALA A 302 23.52 5.27 16.00
N ASN A 303 22.51 4.41 16.13
CA ASN A 303 21.77 3.89 14.98
C ASN A 303 21.08 5.02 14.21
N TRP A 304 20.40 5.95 14.88
CA TRP A 304 19.84 7.14 14.23
C TRP A 304 20.92 7.96 13.50
N TYR A 305 22.03 8.24 14.17
CA TYR A 305 23.10 9.08 13.62
C TYR A 305 23.68 8.48 12.34
N GLN A 306 24.00 7.19 12.38
CA GLN A 306 24.65 6.49 11.28
C GLN A 306 23.69 6.23 10.11
N TYR A 307 22.43 5.88 10.39
CA TYR A 307 21.50 5.35 9.40
C TYR A 307 20.35 6.29 9.00
N TYR A 308 20.09 7.38 9.72
CA TYR A 308 18.83 8.15 9.55
C TYR A 308 18.96 9.68 9.66
N ARG A 309 20.13 10.23 10.02
CA ARG A 309 20.24 11.67 10.36
C ARG A 309 20.09 12.65 9.20
N THR A 310 20.15 12.20 7.95
CA THR A 310 19.93 13.04 6.75
C THR A 310 18.74 12.49 5.96
N ARG A 311 18.11 13.33 5.12
CA ARG A 311 16.97 12.92 4.29
C ARG A 311 17.30 11.70 3.42
N TYR A 312 18.49 11.67 2.81
CA TYR A 312 18.95 10.54 2.02
C TYR A 312 19.19 9.29 2.86
N LEU A 313 19.84 9.39 4.02
CA LEU A 313 20.06 8.21 4.86
C LEU A 313 18.72 7.61 5.31
N LEU A 314 17.78 8.47 5.69
CA LEU A 314 16.42 8.07 5.98
C LEU A 314 15.74 7.38 4.79
N ALA A 315 15.81 8.00 3.61
CA ALA A 315 15.28 7.46 2.36
C ALA A 315 15.85 6.08 2.05
N ALA A 316 17.17 5.94 2.06
CA ALA A 316 17.88 4.70 1.73
C ALA A 316 17.47 3.57 2.67
N GLY A 317 17.42 3.83 3.98
CA GLY A 317 16.99 2.84 4.97
C GLY A 317 15.55 2.37 4.76
N ALA A 318 14.64 3.32 4.57
CA ALA A 318 13.22 2.99 4.46
C ALA A 318 12.83 2.41 3.09
N VAL A 319 13.47 2.83 2.00
CA VAL A 319 13.35 2.19 0.68
C VAL A 319 13.87 0.76 0.75
N SER A 320 15.05 0.55 1.36
CA SER A 320 15.61 -0.81 1.54
C SER A 320 14.66 -1.72 2.32
N GLU A 321 14.09 -1.22 3.42
CA GLU A 321 13.13 -1.95 4.25
C GLU A 321 11.83 -2.27 3.48
N ALA A 322 11.23 -1.28 2.81
CA ALA A 322 9.97 -1.47 2.09
C ALA A 322 10.12 -2.42 0.90
N PHE A 323 11.18 -2.26 0.10
CA PHE A 323 11.41 -3.10 -1.08
C PHE A 323 11.77 -4.53 -0.69
N ASN A 324 12.57 -4.75 0.36
CA ASN A 324 12.87 -6.10 0.82
C ASN A 324 11.60 -6.85 1.26
N ARG A 325 10.72 -6.16 1.99
CA ARG A 325 9.53 -6.78 2.61
C ARG A 325 8.36 -6.95 1.66
N GLN A 326 8.14 -5.99 0.75
CA GLN A 326 6.94 -5.95 -0.08
C GLN A 326 7.13 -6.54 -1.48
N LEU A 327 8.34 -6.48 -2.04
CA LEU A 327 8.61 -6.90 -3.41
C LEU A 327 9.38 -8.22 -3.47
N GLY A 328 9.08 -9.01 -4.49
CA GLY A 328 9.84 -10.19 -4.85
C GLY A 328 9.91 -10.36 -6.38
N ALA A 329 10.22 -11.59 -6.82
CA ALA A 329 10.40 -11.93 -8.24
C ALA A 329 9.16 -11.71 -9.14
N ASP A 330 7.99 -11.43 -8.56
CA ASP A 330 6.73 -11.12 -9.24
C ASP A 330 6.61 -9.69 -9.72
N VAL A 331 7.56 -8.83 -9.39
CA VAL A 331 7.64 -7.47 -9.90
C VAL A 331 8.93 -7.31 -10.69
N ARG A 332 8.86 -6.52 -11.75
CA ARG A 332 10.03 -6.07 -12.48
C ARG A 332 10.40 -4.67 -12.01
N LEU A 333 11.54 -4.56 -11.35
CA LEU A 333 12.05 -3.28 -10.87
C LEU A 333 13.10 -2.74 -11.83
N GLY A 334 12.93 -1.47 -12.21
CA GLY A 334 13.97 -0.61 -12.75
C GLY A 334 14.16 0.56 -11.82
N TYR A 335 15.33 1.21 -11.90
CA TYR A 335 15.66 2.31 -11.00
C TYR A 335 16.59 3.33 -11.64
N GLY A 336 16.59 4.53 -11.07
CA GLY A 336 17.42 5.64 -11.50
C GLY A 336 17.39 6.80 -10.52
N ARG A 337 18.22 7.82 -10.76
CA ARG A 337 18.27 9.04 -9.93
C ARG A 337 18.27 10.30 -10.77
N ILE A 338 17.70 11.37 -10.25
CA ILE A 338 17.34 12.56 -11.04
C ILE A 338 18.57 13.30 -11.60
N ASN A 339 19.74 13.20 -10.96
CA ASN A 339 21.00 13.83 -11.39
C ASN A 339 22.03 12.89 -12.04
N LYS A 340 21.68 11.64 -12.40
CA LYS A 340 22.61 10.66 -13.03
C LYS A 340 23.41 11.22 -14.22
N GLY A 341 22.81 12.10 -15.02
CA GLY A 341 23.36 12.57 -16.28
C GLY A 341 23.21 11.55 -17.43
N ASN A 342 23.90 11.79 -18.55
CA ASN A 342 23.81 10.96 -19.76
C ASN A 342 24.46 9.59 -19.57
N GLY A 343 23.79 8.54 -20.04
CA GLY A 343 24.35 7.20 -20.13
C GLY A 343 23.57 6.33 -21.10
N SER A 344 23.81 5.02 -21.05
CA SER A 344 23.10 4.03 -21.86
C SER A 344 22.57 2.90 -20.99
N VAL A 345 21.36 2.45 -21.29
CA VAL A 345 20.76 1.24 -20.69
C VAL A 345 20.30 0.38 -21.85
N ASP A 346 20.81 -0.85 -21.92
CA ASP A 346 20.48 -1.81 -22.98
C ASP A 346 20.80 -1.28 -24.40
N GLY A 347 21.85 -0.47 -24.54
CA GLY A 347 22.24 0.14 -25.81
C GLY A 347 21.44 1.40 -26.18
N HIS A 348 20.46 1.81 -25.37
CA HIS A 348 19.67 3.03 -25.59
C HIS A 348 20.15 4.17 -24.70
N ASN A 349 20.40 5.32 -25.31
CA ASN A 349 20.75 6.54 -24.58
C ASN A 349 19.59 6.94 -23.67
N THR A 350 19.92 7.26 -22.42
CA THR A 350 18.97 7.72 -21.43
C THR A 350 19.66 8.62 -20.42
N ARG A 351 18.87 9.50 -19.81
CA ARG A 351 19.22 10.25 -18.61
C ARG A 351 18.36 9.72 -17.47
N VAL A 352 18.83 9.80 -16.23
CA VAL A 352 18.11 9.28 -15.03
C VAL A 352 18.06 7.76 -14.90
N VAL A 353 17.54 7.00 -15.88
CA VAL A 353 17.40 5.53 -15.76
C VAL A 353 18.77 4.86 -15.70
N GLU A 354 19.07 4.17 -14.61
CA GLU A 354 20.33 3.44 -14.40
C GLU A 354 20.21 1.96 -14.73
N ARG A 355 19.07 1.38 -14.36
CA ARG A 355 18.72 0.00 -14.64
C ARG A 355 17.31 -0.07 -15.20
N GLY A 356 17.18 -0.67 -16.39
CA GLY A 356 15.87 -0.98 -16.95
C GLY A 356 15.13 -2.02 -16.11
N VAL A 357 13.82 -2.16 -16.32
CA VAL A 357 13.00 -3.07 -15.52
C VAL A 357 13.39 -4.54 -15.72
N ARG A 358 13.75 -5.22 -14.63
CA ARG A 358 14.11 -6.65 -14.55
C ARG A 358 13.43 -7.29 -13.35
N ARG A 359 13.23 -8.61 -13.35
CA ARG A 359 12.65 -9.30 -12.19
C ARG A 359 13.45 -8.97 -10.92
N PHE A 360 12.76 -8.62 -9.85
CA PHE A 360 13.39 -8.23 -8.59
C PHE A 360 13.83 -9.46 -7.78
N GLU A 361 14.85 -10.15 -8.28
CA GLU A 361 15.41 -11.37 -7.71
C GLU A 361 16.92 -11.47 -7.98
N GLY A 362 17.62 -12.37 -7.26
CA GLY A 362 19.03 -12.66 -7.50
C GLY A 362 19.94 -11.41 -7.56
N ASP A 363 20.77 -11.35 -8.60
CA ASP A 363 21.72 -10.25 -8.80
C ASP A 363 21.04 -8.90 -9.02
N ASP A 364 19.87 -8.85 -9.68
CA ASP A 364 19.12 -7.60 -9.88
C ASP A 364 18.64 -7.03 -8.55
N LYS A 365 18.17 -7.89 -7.62
CA LYS A 365 17.84 -7.47 -6.26
C LYS A 365 19.09 -6.96 -5.55
N LYS A 366 20.20 -7.70 -5.58
CA LYS A 366 21.46 -7.29 -4.93
C LYS A 366 21.99 -5.95 -5.45
N SER A 367 21.96 -5.73 -6.76
CA SER A 367 22.38 -4.48 -7.39
C SER A 367 21.51 -3.30 -6.97
N PHE A 368 20.21 -3.48 -6.76
CA PHE A 368 19.35 -2.42 -6.24
C PHE A 368 19.73 -1.99 -4.81
N PHE A 369 19.99 -2.95 -3.90
CA PHE A 369 20.41 -2.62 -2.53
C PHE A 369 21.79 -1.96 -2.50
N GLN A 370 22.72 -2.44 -3.34
CA GLN A 370 24.00 -1.77 -3.52
C GLN A 370 23.81 -0.33 -4.03
N TRP A 371 22.98 -0.14 -5.06
CA TRP A 371 22.72 1.17 -5.64
C TRP A 371 22.17 2.16 -4.60
N VAL A 372 21.08 1.78 -3.91
CA VAL A 372 20.38 2.69 -2.98
C VAL A 372 21.16 2.95 -1.68
N GLN A 373 22.05 2.04 -1.26
CA GLN A 373 22.79 2.18 0.00
C GLN A 373 24.24 2.65 -0.15
N LYS A 374 24.82 2.56 -1.36
CA LYS A 374 26.26 2.80 -1.59
C LYS A 374 26.56 3.70 -2.79
N ASP A 375 25.85 3.51 -3.90
CA ASP A 375 26.24 4.16 -5.17
C ASP A 375 25.60 5.56 -5.33
N VAL A 376 24.40 5.77 -4.77
CA VAL A 376 23.73 7.07 -4.81
C VAL A 376 24.45 8.07 -3.90
N ARG A 377 24.93 9.17 -4.47
CA ARG A 377 25.54 10.28 -3.74
C ARG A 377 24.79 11.57 -4.07
N PRO A 378 24.01 12.13 -3.14
CA PRO A 378 23.22 13.29 -3.46
C PRO A 378 24.07 14.54 -3.76
N PHE A 379 23.78 15.19 -4.87
CA PHE A 379 24.39 16.40 -5.40
C PHE A 379 23.52 17.02 -6.51
N GLY A 380 23.55 18.35 -6.61
CA GLY A 380 22.97 19.08 -7.73
C GLY A 380 21.60 19.65 -7.41
N GLY A 381 20.87 20.02 -8.46
CA GLY A 381 19.49 20.50 -8.37
C GLY A 381 18.48 19.36 -8.33
N THR A 382 17.22 19.71 -8.51
CA THR A 382 16.07 18.80 -8.43
C THR A 382 15.29 18.85 -9.76
N PRO A 383 15.81 18.27 -10.86
CA PRO A 383 15.19 18.34 -12.19
C PRO A 383 14.10 17.25 -12.40
N LEU A 384 12.94 17.41 -11.77
CA LEU A 384 11.87 16.40 -11.78
C LEU A 384 11.13 16.30 -13.12
N LEU A 385 10.95 17.41 -13.86
CA LEU A 385 10.32 17.39 -15.18
C LEU A 385 11.17 16.57 -16.15
N GLY A 386 12.47 16.85 -16.20
CA GLY A 386 13.42 16.12 -17.03
C GLY A 386 13.51 14.63 -16.67
N ALA A 387 13.47 14.30 -15.38
CA ALA A 387 13.46 12.92 -14.91
C ALA A 387 12.19 12.17 -15.35
N THR A 388 11.03 12.81 -15.26
CA THR A 388 9.75 12.23 -15.66
C THR A 388 9.70 11.97 -17.17
N VAL A 389 10.20 12.91 -17.99
CA VAL A 389 10.35 12.71 -19.45
C VAL A 389 11.23 11.49 -19.76
N ALA A 390 12.37 11.36 -19.08
CA ALA A 390 13.30 10.27 -19.35
C ALA A 390 12.73 8.90 -18.98
N VAL A 391 12.00 8.81 -17.87
CA VAL A 391 11.29 7.58 -17.46
C VAL A 391 10.13 7.27 -18.43
N GLY A 392 9.35 8.27 -18.82
CA GLY A 392 8.26 8.08 -19.77
C GLY A 392 8.75 7.56 -21.13
N LYS A 393 9.82 8.15 -21.67
CA LYS A 393 10.51 7.66 -22.90
C LYS A 393 11.05 6.24 -22.76
N TYR A 394 11.51 5.85 -21.58
CA TYR A 394 11.89 4.45 -21.33
C TYR A 394 10.70 3.50 -21.55
N PHE A 395 9.49 3.89 -21.15
CA PHE A 395 8.27 3.11 -21.35
C PHE A 395 7.72 3.15 -22.79
N GLU A 396 8.24 4.01 -23.67
CA GLU A 396 7.94 4.00 -25.10
C GLU A 396 8.83 3.01 -25.88
N ARG A 397 9.81 2.38 -25.23
CA ARG A 397 10.72 1.44 -25.87
C ARG A 397 10.01 0.16 -26.33
N ALA A 398 10.14 -0.13 -27.62
CA ALA A 398 9.60 -1.30 -28.29
C ALA A 398 10.68 -2.36 -28.61
N ASP A 399 11.89 -2.28 -28.06
CA ASP A 399 12.95 -3.26 -28.31
C ASP A 399 12.82 -4.52 -27.44
N ALA A 400 13.58 -5.57 -27.74
CA ALA A 400 13.50 -6.87 -27.07
C ALA A 400 13.97 -6.86 -25.60
N GLN A 401 14.65 -5.79 -25.15
CA GLN A 401 15.05 -5.58 -23.75
C GLN A 401 14.21 -4.47 -23.08
N GLY A 402 13.25 -3.92 -23.82
CA GLY A 402 12.32 -2.89 -23.38
C GLY A 402 11.33 -3.39 -22.32
N PRO A 403 10.56 -2.46 -21.71
CA PRO A 403 9.71 -2.76 -20.57
C PRO A 403 8.58 -3.76 -20.87
N TRP A 404 8.15 -3.84 -22.13
CA TRP A 404 7.02 -4.66 -22.56
C TRP A 404 7.44 -6.05 -23.01
N ALA A 405 8.73 -6.31 -23.14
CA ALA A 405 9.25 -7.59 -23.58
C ALA A 405 9.08 -8.68 -22.49
N ASP A 406 8.79 -9.90 -22.95
CA ASP A 406 8.90 -11.13 -22.19
C ASP A 406 10.38 -11.51 -22.12
N THR A 407 11.07 -11.08 -21.07
CA THR A 407 12.51 -11.35 -20.90
C THR A 407 12.80 -12.73 -20.29
N SER A 408 11.88 -13.69 -20.40
CA SER A 408 12.22 -15.08 -20.05
C SER A 408 13.32 -15.59 -20.98
N LYS A 409 14.31 -16.31 -20.42
CA LYS A 409 15.51 -16.78 -21.14
C LYS A 409 15.20 -17.62 -22.39
N THR A 410 13.95 -18.04 -22.59
CA THR A 410 13.48 -18.92 -23.66
C THR A 410 12.72 -18.22 -24.79
N HIS A 411 12.30 -16.96 -24.65
CA HIS A 411 11.39 -16.31 -25.60
C HIS A 411 11.82 -14.89 -25.98
N GLY A 412 12.83 -14.77 -26.85
CA GLY A 412 13.09 -13.51 -27.55
C GLY A 412 11.86 -13.01 -28.35
N THR A 413 11.74 -11.69 -28.45
CA THR A 413 10.79 -10.89 -29.26
C THR A 413 9.28 -10.99 -28.96
N ARG A 414 8.87 -11.60 -27.85
CA ARG A 414 7.45 -11.55 -27.43
C ARG A 414 7.18 -10.34 -26.53
N TYR A 415 6.09 -9.62 -26.78
CA TYR A 415 5.62 -8.52 -25.92
C TYR A 415 4.37 -8.91 -25.14
N LEU A 416 4.27 -8.42 -23.90
CA LEU A 416 3.15 -8.69 -22.99
C LEU A 416 2.18 -7.49 -22.95
N SER A 417 1.16 -7.53 -23.81
CA SER A 417 0.10 -6.52 -23.96
C SER A 417 -0.70 -6.15 -22.70
N CYS A 418 -0.61 -6.98 -21.67
CA CYS A 418 -1.37 -6.87 -20.42
C CYS A 418 -0.51 -6.44 -19.24
N ARG A 419 0.79 -6.20 -19.46
CA ARG A 419 1.68 -5.72 -18.41
C ARG A 419 1.26 -4.33 -17.97
N ARG A 420 1.36 -4.06 -16.67
CA ARG A 420 1.22 -2.70 -16.11
C ARG A 420 2.58 -2.07 -15.85
N SER A 421 2.62 -0.75 -15.90
CA SER A 421 3.83 0.02 -15.64
C SER A 421 3.54 1.15 -14.66
N TYR A 422 4.43 1.30 -13.69
CA TYR A 422 4.34 2.26 -12.60
C TYR A 422 5.63 3.08 -12.53
N HIS A 423 5.51 4.37 -12.23
CA HIS A 423 6.64 5.24 -11.90
C HIS A 423 6.46 5.73 -10.47
N ILE A 424 7.41 5.44 -9.60
CA ILE A 424 7.46 5.97 -8.23
C ILE A 424 8.55 7.05 -8.23
N LEU A 425 8.14 8.32 -8.16
CA LEU A 425 9.03 9.46 -8.03
C LEU A 425 9.11 9.87 -6.56
N MET A 426 10.29 9.67 -5.97
CA MET A 426 10.59 10.10 -4.61
C MET A 426 11.44 11.36 -4.65
N THR A 427 11.04 12.40 -3.92
CA THR A 427 11.75 13.66 -3.74
C THR A 427 11.57 14.22 -2.33
N ASP A 428 12.32 15.25 -1.94
CA ASP A 428 11.99 16.05 -0.77
C ASP A 428 11.00 17.20 -1.08
N GLY A 429 10.57 17.34 -2.34
CA GLY A 429 9.29 17.96 -2.72
C GLY A 429 9.43 19.12 -3.72
N ILE A 430 10.34 20.04 -3.43
CA ILE A 430 10.54 21.25 -4.23
C ILE A 430 11.46 20.95 -5.42
N TYR A 431 11.10 21.43 -6.62
CA TYR A 431 11.88 21.18 -7.84
C TYR A 431 12.29 22.45 -8.58
N ASN A 432 13.39 22.37 -9.34
CA ASN A 432 14.02 23.51 -10.03
C ASN A 432 14.65 23.11 -11.38
N ASP A 433 13.85 22.50 -12.26
CA ASP A 433 14.25 22.20 -13.62
C ASP A 433 14.75 23.44 -14.39
N GLY A 434 15.70 23.21 -15.29
CA GLY A 434 16.24 24.23 -16.18
C GLY A 434 15.24 24.66 -17.28
N ASN A 435 15.70 24.68 -18.53
CA ASN A 435 14.88 25.18 -19.63
C ASN A 435 13.68 24.26 -19.93
N LYS A 436 12.50 24.62 -19.40
CA LYS A 436 11.25 23.88 -19.63
C LYS A 436 10.93 23.71 -21.12
N ASN A 437 11.18 24.71 -21.97
CA ASN A 437 10.88 24.60 -23.39
C ASN A 437 11.67 23.48 -24.09
N GLU A 438 12.93 23.28 -23.68
CA GLU A 438 13.75 22.18 -24.20
C GLU A 438 13.23 20.82 -23.71
N ILE A 439 12.91 20.72 -22.41
CA ILE A 439 12.38 19.50 -21.80
C ILE A 439 11.04 19.09 -22.42
N PHE A 440 10.12 20.03 -22.64
CA PHE A 440 8.83 19.73 -23.27
C PHE A 440 8.93 19.57 -24.79
N GLY A 441 9.95 20.14 -25.43
CA GLY A 441 10.27 19.90 -26.85
C GLY A 441 10.65 18.44 -27.14
N GLU A 442 11.17 17.73 -26.13
CA GLU A 442 11.47 16.30 -26.22
C GLU A 442 10.23 15.39 -26.30
N VAL A 443 9.06 15.89 -25.88
CA VAL A 443 7.78 15.16 -25.83
C VAL A 443 6.65 16.03 -26.40
N PRO A 444 6.55 16.17 -27.74
CA PRO A 444 5.56 17.04 -28.36
C PRO A 444 4.13 16.70 -27.93
N GLY A 445 3.35 17.75 -27.59
CA GLY A 445 1.99 17.64 -27.08
C GLY A 445 1.89 17.47 -25.56
N ALA A 446 3.02 17.44 -24.83
CA ALA A 446 3.02 17.38 -23.37
C ALA A 446 2.84 18.73 -22.68
N THR A 447 3.00 19.85 -23.39
CA THR A 447 3.04 21.19 -22.79
C THR A 447 1.84 21.54 -21.91
N ASN A 448 0.63 21.06 -22.23
CA ASN A 448 -0.57 21.31 -21.44
C ASN A 448 -1.55 20.12 -21.55
N ALA A 449 -1.03 18.91 -21.34
CA ALA A 449 -1.70 17.66 -21.72
C ALA A 449 -2.93 17.34 -20.87
N ASP A 450 -3.09 17.98 -19.72
CA ASP A 450 -4.27 17.82 -18.86
C ASP A 450 -5.40 18.80 -19.15
N TRP A 451 -5.14 19.86 -19.91
CA TRP A 451 -6.11 20.88 -20.31
C TRP A 451 -6.67 20.66 -21.72
N VAL A 452 -6.04 19.82 -22.53
CA VAL A 452 -6.49 19.53 -23.89
C VAL A 452 -7.04 18.11 -24.03
N ASP A 453 -7.88 17.89 -25.04
CA ASP A 453 -8.36 16.56 -25.36
C ASP A 453 -7.17 15.63 -25.69
N GLY A 454 -7.16 14.47 -25.02
CA GLY A 454 -6.14 13.44 -25.25
C GLY A 454 -6.32 12.72 -26.60
N PRO A 455 -5.34 11.91 -27.02
CA PRO A 455 -5.48 11.07 -28.20
C PRO A 455 -6.58 10.03 -28.02
N LEU A 456 -7.16 9.58 -29.15
CA LEU A 456 -8.14 8.50 -29.15
C LEU A 456 -7.43 7.15 -28.94
N ILE A 457 -7.75 6.46 -27.85
CA ILE A 457 -7.36 5.07 -27.65
C ILE A 457 -8.38 4.19 -28.38
N PRO A 458 -7.96 3.37 -29.35
CA PRO A 458 -8.88 2.55 -30.13
C PRO A 458 -9.54 1.46 -29.28
N THR A 459 -10.65 0.93 -29.76
CA THR A 459 -11.31 -0.24 -29.16
C THR A 459 -10.34 -1.43 -29.11
N SER A 460 -10.32 -2.16 -28.00
CA SER A 460 -9.53 -3.39 -27.89
C SER A 460 -10.28 -4.46 -27.10
N GLY A 461 -10.45 -5.64 -27.71
CA GLY A 461 -11.26 -6.72 -27.13
C GLY A 461 -12.68 -6.27 -26.80
N LYS A 462 -13.05 -6.31 -25.51
CA LYS A 462 -14.37 -5.86 -25.01
C LYS A 462 -14.39 -4.39 -24.59
N ASN A 463 -13.25 -3.70 -24.62
CA ASN A 463 -13.14 -2.30 -24.20
C ASN A 463 -13.54 -1.38 -25.36
N LYS A 464 -14.45 -0.44 -25.05
CA LYS A 464 -14.82 0.63 -25.99
C LYS A 464 -13.67 1.63 -26.09
N ALA A 465 -13.60 2.35 -27.22
CA ALA A 465 -12.65 3.43 -27.41
C ALA A 465 -12.74 4.44 -26.27
N TYR A 466 -11.58 4.96 -25.87
CA TYR A 466 -11.46 5.92 -24.78
C TYR A 466 -10.76 7.18 -25.28
N GLN A 467 -11.20 8.33 -24.78
CA GLN A 467 -10.53 9.61 -24.98
C GLN A 467 -10.65 10.42 -23.70
N TYR A 468 -9.53 10.97 -23.24
CA TYR A 468 -9.52 11.96 -22.17
C TYR A 468 -10.07 13.29 -22.70
N LYS A 469 -11.04 13.87 -21.98
CA LYS A 469 -11.69 15.14 -22.34
C LYS A 469 -11.87 16.00 -21.08
N PRO A 470 -10.97 16.95 -20.80
CA PRO A 470 -10.97 17.70 -19.54
C PRO A 470 -12.20 18.58 -19.33
N HIS A 471 -12.82 19.03 -20.42
CA HIS A 471 -13.95 19.98 -20.40
C HIS A 471 -15.30 19.34 -20.75
N GLU A 472 -15.40 18.02 -20.70
CA GLU A 472 -16.64 17.30 -21.00
C GLU A 472 -17.66 17.45 -19.85
N ALA A 473 -18.74 18.19 -20.10
CA ALA A 473 -19.77 18.48 -19.09
C ALA A 473 -20.46 17.24 -18.51
N ALA A 474 -20.48 16.13 -19.26
CA ALA A 474 -21.10 14.87 -18.84
C ALA A 474 -20.25 14.07 -17.82
N ASP A 475 -18.98 14.43 -17.61
CA ASP A 475 -18.08 13.75 -16.67
C ASP A 475 -17.39 14.76 -15.73
N PRO A 476 -18.09 15.24 -14.68
CA PRO A 476 -17.55 16.24 -13.76
C PRO A 476 -16.36 15.74 -12.92
N ILE A 477 -16.05 14.44 -12.93
CA ILE A 477 -14.85 13.90 -12.27
C ILE A 477 -13.59 14.34 -13.02
N ARG A 478 -13.67 14.65 -14.32
CA ARG A 478 -12.48 15.04 -15.10
C ARG A 478 -11.92 16.40 -14.73
N LYS A 479 -12.72 17.25 -14.06
CA LYS A 479 -12.28 18.56 -13.54
C LYS A 479 -11.19 18.47 -12.46
N HIS A 480 -11.03 17.33 -11.80
CA HIS A 480 -9.93 17.16 -10.83
C HIS A 480 -8.55 17.14 -11.51
N PHE A 481 -8.49 16.79 -12.78
CA PHE A 481 -7.22 16.61 -13.50
C PHE A 481 -6.78 17.87 -14.24
N ALA A 482 -7.73 18.67 -14.74
CA ALA A 482 -7.41 19.79 -15.62
C ALA A 482 -6.82 20.98 -14.86
N SER A 483 -5.69 21.52 -15.33
CA SER A 483 -5.13 22.80 -14.90
C SER A 483 -4.86 23.70 -16.10
N ALA A 484 -5.11 25.00 -15.98
CA ALA A 484 -4.78 25.93 -17.07
C ALA A 484 -3.26 26.19 -17.17
N THR A 485 -2.51 25.78 -16.14
CA THR A 485 -1.08 26.02 -16.02
C THR A 485 -0.30 24.99 -16.81
N SER A 486 0.47 25.46 -17.78
CA SER A 486 1.26 24.61 -18.67
C SER A 486 2.67 24.34 -18.13
N GLN A 487 3.30 23.32 -18.71
CA GLN A 487 4.68 22.90 -18.44
C GLN A 487 4.90 22.46 -16.99
N THR A 488 4.02 21.60 -16.51
CA THR A 488 3.96 21.08 -15.13
C THR A 488 4.27 19.57 -15.06
N LEU A 489 4.51 19.05 -13.85
CA LEU A 489 4.58 17.59 -13.62
C LEU A 489 3.22 16.95 -13.85
N GLY A 490 2.14 17.65 -13.46
CA GLY A 490 0.75 17.31 -13.80
C GLY A 490 0.57 16.98 -15.28
N ASP A 491 1.09 17.84 -16.14
CA ASP A 491 1.03 17.67 -17.60
C ASP A 491 1.77 16.42 -18.08
N LEU A 492 3.01 16.20 -17.61
CA LEU A 492 3.81 15.05 -18.01
C LEU A 492 3.18 13.74 -17.53
N ALA A 493 2.65 13.71 -16.31
CA ALA A 493 1.95 12.54 -15.77
C ALA A 493 0.71 12.21 -16.59
N MET A 494 -0.11 13.22 -16.93
CA MET A 494 -1.27 13.06 -17.80
C MET A 494 -0.84 12.59 -19.20
N TYR A 495 0.23 13.16 -19.76
CA TYR A 495 0.76 12.79 -21.07
C TYR A 495 1.09 11.30 -21.14
N PHE A 496 1.90 10.78 -20.21
CA PHE A 496 2.29 9.36 -20.22
C PHE A 496 1.17 8.41 -19.76
N TRP A 497 0.08 8.93 -19.19
CA TRP A 497 -1.10 8.16 -18.84
C TRP A 497 -2.13 8.08 -19.98
N ASN A 498 -2.44 9.20 -20.65
CA ASN A 498 -3.58 9.35 -21.56
C ASN A 498 -3.37 8.85 -22.99
N ARG A 499 -2.22 8.24 -23.28
CA ARG A 499 -1.85 7.71 -24.59
C ARG A 499 -1.32 6.29 -24.50
N ASP A 500 -1.43 5.59 -25.62
CA ASP A 500 -0.82 4.28 -25.81
C ASP A 500 0.67 4.42 -26.11
N LEU A 501 1.52 4.00 -25.17
CA LEU A 501 2.98 4.03 -25.27
C LEU A 501 3.53 2.87 -26.10
N GLN A 502 2.72 1.88 -26.50
CA GLN A 502 3.10 0.76 -27.37
C GLN A 502 2.00 0.43 -28.40
N PRO A 503 1.71 1.33 -29.36
CA PRO A 503 0.64 1.12 -30.34
C PRO A 503 0.85 -0.11 -31.24
N GLY A 504 2.06 -0.68 -31.27
CA GLY A 504 2.39 -1.91 -31.99
C GLY A 504 1.90 -3.20 -31.33
N ILE A 505 1.36 -3.16 -30.10
CA ILE A 505 0.82 -4.33 -29.40
C ILE A 505 -0.65 -4.09 -28.98
N PRO A 506 -1.47 -5.14 -28.83
CA PRO A 506 -2.86 -4.95 -28.42
C PRO A 506 -3.02 -4.31 -27.02
N ASN A 507 -4.09 -3.56 -26.80
CA ASN A 507 -4.41 -2.94 -25.52
C ASN A 507 -5.18 -3.90 -24.59
N ASN A 508 -4.43 -4.73 -23.87
CA ASN A 508 -4.96 -5.75 -22.96
C ASN A 508 -4.61 -5.50 -21.48
N VAL A 509 -4.21 -4.28 -21.12
CA VAL A 509 -3.88 -3.96 -19.73
C VAL A 509 -5.14 -4.16 -18.88
N PRO A 510 -5.10 -4.96 -17.79
CA PRO A 510 -6.25 -5.14 -16.91
C PRO A 510 -6.64 -3.78 -16.31
N ARG A 511 -7.93 -3.44 -16.28
CA ARG A 511 -8.39 -2.18 -15.67
C ARG A 511 -8.35 -2.28 -14.15
N GLY A 512 -8.11 -1.15 -13.47
CA GLY A 512 -8.06 -1.07 -12.01
C GLY A 512 -9.30 -0.37 -11.45
N THR A 513 -9.52 -0.46 -10.15
CA THR A 513 -10.51 0.36 -9.47
C THR A 513 -10.10 1.84 -9.59
N GLY A 514 -10.90 2.66 -10.27
CA GLY A 514 -10.61 4.09 -10.46
C GLY A 514 -9.62 4.45 -11.58
N ASP A 515 -9.08 3.46 -12.30
CA ASP A 515 -8.26 3.69 -13.50
C ASP A 515 -8.85 2.95 -14.71
N PRO A 516 -9.43 3.69 -15.70
CA PRO A 516 -10.03 3.10 -16.88
C PRO A 516 -9.01 2.55 -17.88
N SER A 517 -7.70 2.73 -17.64
CA SER A 517 -6.65 2.36 -18.58
C SER A 517 -6.64 0.87 -18.92
N TYR A 518 -6.81 0.59 -20.21
CA TYR A 518 -6.65 -0.74 -20.79
C TYR A 518 -5.50 -0.80 -21.82
N TRP A 519 -4.78 0.33 -21.99
CA TRP A 519 -3.66 0.50 -22.91
C TRP A 519 -2.32 0.58 -22.18
N GLN A 520 -1.22 0.48 -22.91
CA GLN A 520 0.11 0.60 -22.33
C GLN A 520 0.39 2.05 -21.92
N ASN A 521 0.40 2.30 -20.62
CA ASN A 521 0.66 3.63 -20.06
C ASN A 521 1.49 3.53 -18.77
N VAL A 522 1.74 4.67 -18.12
CA VAL A 522 2.43 4.74 -16.83
C VAL A 522 1.50 5.35 -15.78
N THR A 523 1.29 4.62 -14.69
CA THR A 523 0.67 5.17 -13.47
C THR A 523 1.76 5.80 -12.59
N MET A 524 1.59 7.06 -12.20
CA MET A 524 2.60 7.82 -11.46
C MET A 524 2.26 7.98 -9.98
N TYR A 525 3.17 7.55 -9.10
CA TYR A 525 3.16 7.81 -7.67
C TYR A 525 4.22 8.84 -7.34
N THR A 526 3.89 9.76 -6.44
CA THR A 526 4.82 10.79 -5.98
C THR A 526 4.92 10.80 -4.47
N MET A 527 6.13 11.05 -3.97
CA MET A 527 6.39 11.10 -2.53
C MET A 527 7.31 12.28 -2.21
N SER A 528 6.92 13.08 -1.21
CA SER A 528 7.68 14.24 -0.71
C SER A 528 7.96 14.14 0.79
N PHE A 529 9.07 14.77 1.23
CA PHE A 529 9.37 14.96 2.65
C PHE A 529 8.87 16.31 3.15
N GLY A 530 7.89 16.32 4.05
CA GLY A 530 7.60 17.39 5.02
C GLY A 530 7.38 18.81 4.50
N VAL A 531 7.31 19.03 3.19
CA VAL A 531 6.95 20.32 2.59
C VAL A 531 5.46 20.30 2.27
N GLY A 532 4.72 21.29 2.77
CA GLY A 532 3.33 21.52 2.37
C GLY A 532 3.29 22.48 1.18
N GLY A 533 2.43 22.20 0.21
CA GLY A 533 2.08 23.16 -0.83
C GLY A 533 1.07 24.20 -0.34
N ASP A 534 0.58 25.02 -1.26
CA ASP A 534 -0.46 26.01 -1.00
C ASP A 534 -1.83 25.34 -0.75
N LEU A 535 -2.03 24.14 -1.30
CA LEU A 535 -3.24 23.35 -1.11
C LEU A 535 -3.14 22.38 0.07
N PRO A 536 -4.23 22.20 0.86
CA PRO A 536 -4.25 21.22 1.93
C PRO A 536 -4.20 19.77 1.39
N ALA A 537 -3.03 19.15 1.45
CA ALA A 537 -2.76 17.81 0.91
C ALA A 537 -1.94 16.89 1.84
N GLY A 538 -1.71 17.30 3.09
CA GLY A 538 -0.83 16.60 4.04
C GLY A 538 -1.37 15.27 4.57
N SER A 539 -2.63 14.92 4.31
CA SER A 539 -3.23 13.65 4.70
C SER A 539 -4.26 13.18 3.66
N PRO A 540 -4.58 11.87 3.59
CA PRO A 540 -5.57 11.35 2.65
C PRO A 540 -6.95 12.01 2.77
N GLU A 541 -7.37 12.37 3.99
CA GLU A 541 -8.65 13.05 4.21
C GLU A 541 -8.63 14.49 3.70
N GLN A 542 -7.53 15.22 3.92
CA GLN A 542 -7.36 16.57 3.36
C GLN A 542 -7.34 16.52 1.82
N GLN A 543 -6.59 15.58 1.23
CA GLN A 543 -6.54 15.40 -0.22
C GLN A 543 -7.94 15.14 -0.80
N ARG A 544 -8.74 14.27 -0.17
CA ARG A 544 -10.12 13.98 -0.58
C ARG A 544 -11.02 15.22 -0.53
N VAL A 545 -10.95 15.98 0.57
CA VAL A 545 -11.75 17.20 0.74
C VAL A 545 -11.34 18.27 -0.26
N THR A 546 -10.04 18.48 -0.47
CA THR A 546 -9.50 19.46 -1.40
C THR A 546 -9.85 19.11 -2.84
N LEU A 547 -9.74 17.84 -3.25
CA LEU A 547 -10.16 17.37 -4.58
C LEU A 547 -11.66 17.61 -4.81
N GLU A 548 -12.53 17.32 -3.84
CA GLU A 548 -13.97 17.62 -3.99
C GLU A 548 -14.26 19.12 -4.18
N LYS A 549 -13.46 20.00 -3.56
CA LYS A 549 -13.57 21.44 -3.78
C LYS A 549 -13.10 21.84 -5.18
N ILE A 550 -12.00 21.25 -5.67
CA ILE A 550 -11.52 21.44 -7.05
C ILE A 550 -12.59 20.98 -8.05
N ARG A 551 -13.21 19.82 -7.83
CA ARG A 551 -14.30 19.29 -8.66
C ARG A 551 -15.46 20.27 -8.82
N LYS A 552 -15.80 20.96 -7.73
CA LYS A 552 -16.89 21.95 -7.68
C LYS A 552 -16.47 23.32 -8.22
N GLY A 553 -15.17 23.53 -8.48
CA GLY A 553 -14.61 24.83 -8.88
C GLY A 553 -14.48 25.82 -7.71
N GLU A 554 -14.54 25.34 -6.46
CA GLU A 554 -14.34 26.18 -5.26
C GLU A 554 -12.84 26.45 -5.00
N LEU A 555 -11.98 25.54 -5.47
CA LEU A 555 -10.51 25.66 -5.49
C LEU A 555 -10.02 25.32 -6.90
N ASN A 556 -8.80 25.73 -7.23
CA ASN A 556 -8.13 25.36 -8.48
C ASN A 556 -6.70 24.93 -8.16
N TRP A 557 -6.11 24.11 -9.05
CA TRP A 557 -4.67 23.92 -9.07
C TRP A 557 -3.94 25.27 -9.22
N PRO A 558 -2.72 25.41 -8.68
CA PRO A 558 -2.03 26.70 -8.68
C PRO A 558 -1.86 27.27 -10.09
N ALA A 559 -2.18 28.55 -10.27
CA ALA A 559 -2.16 29.21 -11.58
C ALA A 559 -0.74 29.37 -12.17
N LYS A 560 0.30 29.25 -11.33
CA LYS A 560 1.71 29.37 -11.70
C LYS A 560 2.55 28.47 -10.82
N ILE A 561 3.45 27.70 -11.42
CA ILE A 561 4.42 26.88 -10.71
C ILE A 561 5.80 27.53 -10.83
N ASP A 562 6.16 28.31 -9.81
CA ASP A 562 7.49 28.91 -9.70
C ASP A 562 8.49 27.89 -9.19
N ALA A 563 9.73 27.95 -9.69
CA ALA A 563 10.82 27.17 -9.14
C ALA A 563 10.98 27.48 -7.64
N GLU A 564 11.26 26.46 -6.85
CA GLU A 564 11.49 26.62 -5.42
C GLU A 564 10.31 27.15 -4.59
N SER A 565 9.07 26.88 -5.02
CA SER A 565 7.84 27.38 -4.37
C SER A 565 6.96 26.27 -3.77
N PRO A 566 6.07 26.58 -2.80
CA PRO A 566 5.04 25.64 -2.32
C PRO A 566 4.15 25.08 -3.44
N ALA A 567 3.84 25.90 -4.47
CA ALA A 567 3.11 25.45 -5.65
C ALA A 567 3.80 24.28 -6.39
N ALA A 568 5.13 24.16 -6.33
CA ALA A 568 5.84 23.01 -6.90
C ALA A 568 5.49 21.68 -6.19
N VAL A 569 5.18 21.73 -4.90
CA VAL A 569 4.71 20.57 -4.13
C VAL A 569 3.26 20.23 -4.49
N ASP A 570 2.42 21.25 -4.72
CA ASP A 570 1.06 21.03 -5.23
C ASP A 570 1.09 20.40 -6.63
N ASP A 571 2.03 20.79 -7.49
CA ASP A 571 2.23 20.16 -8.80
C ASP A 571 2.72 18.71 -8.70
N LEU A 572 3.56 18.39 -7.70
CA LEU A 572 3.93 17.01 -7.42
C LEU A 572 2.72 16.16 -6.98
N TRP A 573 1.79 16.75 -6.23
CA TRP A 573 0.51 16.09 -5.91
C TRP A 573 -0.38 15.96 -7.14
N HIS A 574 -0.50 17.03 -7.93
CA HIS A 574 -1.26 17.07 -9.18
C HIS A 574 -0.78 16.00 -10.17
N ALA A 575 0.53 15.79 -10.27
CA ALA A 575 1.13 14.70 -11.06
C ALA A 575 0.66 13.30 -10.63
N ALA A 576 0.56 13.03 -9.33
CA ALA A 576 0.01 11.75 -8.87
C ALA A 576 -1.48 11.60 -9.21
N VAL A 577 -2.25 12.69 -9.12
CA VAL A 577 -3.67 12.71 -9.49
C VAL A 577 -3.82 12.43 -10.99
N ASN A 578 -3.10 13.18 -11.84
CA ASN A 578 -3.11 13.05 -13.30
C ASN A 578 -2.55 11.71 -13.79
N GLY A 579 -1.57 11.16 -13.08
CA GLY A 579 -1.01 9.84 -13.33
C GLY A 579 -1.83 8.69 -12.73
N HIS A 580 -3.01 8.92 -12.15
CA HIS A 580 -3.88 7.92 -11.53
C HIS A 580 -3.21 7.07 -10.42
N GLY A 581 -2.19 7.63 -9.77
CA GLY A 581 -1.50 7.03 -8.63
C GLY A 581 -1.84 7.74 -7.32
N ARG A 582 -0.86 7.80 -6.42
CA ARG A 582 -1.02 8.35 -5.07
C ARG A 582 0.12 9.30 -4.74
N TYR A 583 -0.25 10.40 -4.10
CA TYR A 583 0.68 11.33 -3.48
C TYR A 583 0.80 11.06 -1.99
N VAL A 584 2.02 11.01 -1.52
CA VAL A 584 2.35 10.85 -0.11
C VAL A 584 3.25 11.99 0.32
N ASN A 585 2.81 12.73 1.34
CA ASN A 585 3.65 13.67 2.05
C ASN A 585 3.96 13.10 3.43
N VAL A 586 5.24 12.93 3.77
CA VAL A 586 5.64 12.34 5.05
C VAL A 586 6.50 13.28 5.85
N ASN A 587 6.19 13.39 7.14
CA ASN A 587 6.89 14.30 8.03
C ASN A 587 7.89 13.57 8.92
N ASN A 588 7.93 12.24 8.93
CA ASN A 588 8.88 11.48 9.75
C ASN A 588 9.20 10.11 9.13
N SER A 589 10.17 9.43 9.72
CA SER A 589 10.68 8.14 9.26
C SER A 589 9.66 7.00 9.29
N THR A 590 8.76 7.01 10.27
CA THR A 590 7.78 5.94 10.46
C THR A 590 6.66 6.04 9.41
N GLU A 591 6.14 7.26 9.20
CA GLU A 591 5.17 7.55 8.14
C GLU A 591 5.73 7.25 6.75
N PHE A 592 7.00 7.61 6.50
CA PHE A 592 7.69 7.32 5.24
C PHE A 592 7.64 5.83 4.93
N LEU A 593 8.11 5.00 5.88
CA LEU A 593 8.16 3.55 5.69
C LEU A 593 6.75 2.96 5.48
N ALA A 594 5.78 3.37 6.30
CA ALA A 594 4.41 2.90 6.19
C ALA A 594 3.80 3.24 4.82
N SER A 595 4.04 4.45 4.33
CA SER A 595 3.47 4.92 3.07
C SER A 595 4.11 4.26 1.84
N MET A 596 5.43 4.08 1.83
CA MET A 596 6.09 3.33 0.76
C MET A 596 5.59 1.87 0.73
N ARG A 597 5.40 1.24 1.89
CA ARG A 597 4.83 -0.11 1.98
C ARG A 597 3.41 -0.18 1.42
N GLN A 598 2.61 0.87 1.61
CA GLN A 598 1.25 0.97 1.04
C GLN A 598 1.28 1.11 -0.48
N ILE A 599 2.12 1.99 -1.05
CA ILE A 599 2.26 2.15 -2.51
C ILE A 599 2.68 0.82 -3.15
N LEU A 600 3.69 0.15 -2.60
CA LEU A 600 4.18 -1.12 -3.13
C LEU A 600 3.14 -2.23 -3.00
N ALA A 601 2.41 -2.30 -1.87
CA ALA A 601 1.32 -3.25 -1.69
C ALA A 601 0.21 -3.02 -2.71
N GLU A 602 -0.19 -1.76 -2.95
CA GLU A 602 -1.19 -1.39 -3.94
C GLU A 602 -0.78 -1.80 -5.36
N ILE A 603 0.48 -1.57 -5.74
CA ILE A 603 1.03 -1.98 -7.04
C ILE A 603 0.92 -3.50 -7.22
N VAL A 604 1.29 -4.26 -6.18
CA VAL A 604 1.23 -5.73 -6.20
C VAL A 604 -0.22 -6.24 -6.18
N ASP A 605 -1.13 -5.59 -5.45
CA ASP A 605 -2.53 -5.99 -5.39
C ASP A 605 -3.28 -5.65 -6.69
N ARG A 606 -3.02 -4.49 -7.30
CA ARG A 606 -3.60 -4.11 -8.61
C ARG A 606 -3.21 -5.08 -9.72
N THR A 607 -2.09 -5.80 -9.57
CA THR A 607 -1.55 -6.78 -10.54
C THR A 607 -1.85 -8.23 -10.15
N GLY A 608 -2.12 -8.47 -8.87
CA GLY A 608 -2.59 -9.74 -8.32
C GLY A 608 -4.03 -10.12 -8.72
N THR A 609 -4.73 -9.32 -9.53
CA THR A 609 -6.06 -9.64 -10.08
C THR A 609 -6.03 -10.77 -11.12
N THR A 610 -5.41 -11.91 -10.78
CA THR A 610 -5.98 -13.21 -11.12
C THR A 610 -7.10 -13.52 -10.14
N ALA A 611 -8.09 -12.61 -10.07
CA ALA A 611 -9.40 -12.97 -9.59
C ALA A 611 -9.90 -13.99 -10.61
N GLY A 612 -9.70 -15.28 -10.32
CA GLY A 612 -10.68 -16.25 -10.77
C GLY A 612 -11.98 -15.74 -10.18
N VAL A 613 -12.82 -15.06 -10.99
CA VAL A 613 -14.25 -14.99 -10.69
C VAL A 613 -14.59 -16.41 -10.33
N ALA A 614 -14.85 -16.66 -9.04
CA ALA A 614 -14.81 -18.00 -8.51
C ALA A 614 -15.71 -18.88 -9.36
N VAL A 615 -15.12 -19.76 -10.17
CA VAL A 615 -15.87 -20.72 -10.98
C VAL A 615 -16.38 -21.86 -10.07
N SER A 616 -16.30 -21.69 -8.74
CA SER A 616 -16.93 -22.57 -7.75
C SER A 616 -17.85 -21.88 -6.76
N SER A 617 -17.95 -20.53 -6.68
CA SER A 617 -18.95 -19.88 -5.82
C SER A 617 -20.03 -19.19 -6.63
N ARG A 618 -21.29 -19.60 -6.49
CA ARG A 618 -22.42 -18.95 -7.16
C ARG A 618 -22.57 -17.54 -6.60
N ALA A 619 -22.46 -16.52 -7.45
CA ALA A 619 -22.82 -15.16 -7.05
C ALA A 619 -24.28 -15.14 -6.60
N LEU A 620 -24.53 -14.58 -5.42
CA LEU A 620 -25.88 -14.52 -4.87
C LEU A 620 -26.61 -13.32 -5.45
N GLN A 621 -27.75 -13.58 -6.11
CA GLN A 621 -28.66 -12.55 -6.59
C GLN A 621 -29.88 -12.50 -5.66
N THR A 622 -30.03 -11.41 -4.92
CA THR A 622 -31.21 -11.21 -4.06
C THR A 622 -31.65 -9.75 -4.18
N SER A 623 -32.94 -9.53 -4.44
CA SER A 623 -33.46 -8.18 -4.71
C SER A 623 -32.72 -7.52 -5.91
N ASN A 624 -32.34 -6.24 -5.79
CA ASN A 624 -31.61 -5.49 -6.81
C ASN A 624 -30.08 -5.52 -6.62
N GLN A 625 -29.53 -6.52 -5.91
CA GLN A 625 -28.09 -6.61 -5.62
C GLN A 625 -27.52 -8.00 -5.92
N LYS A 626 -26.29 -8.01 -6.45
CA LYS A 626 -25.46 -9.20 -6.69
C LYS A 626 -24.25 -9.14 -5.79
N PHE A 627 -23.99 -10.19 -5.02
CA PHE A 627 -22.79 -10.32 -4.18
C PHE A 627 -21.78 -11.26 -4.84
N VAL A 628 -20.56 -10.77 -5.03
CA VAL A 628 -19.49 -11.46 -5.75
C VAL A 628 -18.29 -11.59 -4.83
N PRO A 629 -17.96 -12.80 -4.35
CA PRO A 629 -16.72 -13.03 -3.65
C PRO A 629 -15.54 -13.06 -4.63
N SER A 630 -14.37 -12.65 -4.17
CA SER A 630 -13.12 -12.70 -4.90
C SER A 630 -11.96 -13.02 -3.95
N PHE A 631 -10.87 -13.50 -4.55
CA PHE A 631 -9.64 -13.80 -3.84
C PHE A 631 -8.44 -13.41 -4.68
N THR A 632 -7.33 -13.15 -3.99
CA THR A 632 -6.01 -12.94 -4.58
C THR A 632 -5.08 -14.03 -4.10
N THR A 633 -4.60 -14.88 -5.01
CA THR A 633 -3.77 -16.05 -4.68
C THR A 633 -2.47 -15.65 -3.96
N ARG A 634 -1.84 -14.53 -4.35
CA ARG A 634 -0.51 -14.13 -3.86
C ARG A 634 -0.54 -13.27 -2.59
N SER A 635 -1.43 -12.29 -2.51
CA SER A 635 -1.59 -11.49 -1.29
C SER A 635 -2.38 -12.21 -0.21
N ARG A 636 -2.98 -13.36 -0.53
CA ARG A 636 -3.82 -14.16 0.37
C ARG A 636 -4.96 -13.35 0.99
N THR A 637 -5.43 -12.35 0.24
CA THR A 637 -6.54 -11.50 0.58
C THR A 637 -7.76 -11.88 -0.23
N GLY A 638 -8.92 -11.46 0.22
CA GLY A 638 -10.17 -11.61 -0.50
C GLY A 638 -11.05 -10.40 -0.31
N ASN A 639 -12.14 -10.38 -1.08
CA ASN A 639 -13.12 -9.33 -1.00
C ASN A 639 -14.51 -9.88 -1.30
N LEU A 640 -15.52 -9.26 -0.72
CA LEU A 640 -16.92 -9.47 -1.08
C LEU A 640 -17.43 -8.16 -1.65
N GLU A 641 -17.85 -8.17 -2.92
CA GLU A 641 -18.30 -6.97 -3.61
C GLU A 641 -19.79 -7.04 -3.93
N ALA A 642 -20.48 -5.92 -3.76
CA ALA A 642 -21.89 -5.80 -4.13
C ALA A 642 -22.04 -4.96 -5.40
N TYR A 643 -22.87 -5.42 -6.33
CA TYR A 643 -23.23 -4.72 -7.55
C TYR A 643 -24.74 -4.51 -7.60
N ALA A 644 -25.19 -3.38 -8.14
CA ALA A 644 -26.59 -3.20 -8.49
C ALA A 644 -26.98 -4.18 -9.61
N ILE A 645 -28.23 -4.65 -9.62
CA ILE A 645 -28.80 -5.44 -10.71
C ILE A 645 -29.81 -4.57 -11.45
N SER A 646 -29.65 -4.48 -12.78
CA SER A 646 -30.63 -3.81 -13.64
C SER A 646 -31.93 -4.62 -13.77
N ALA A 647 -33.04 -4.00 -14.17
CA ALA A 647 -34.33 -4.68 -14.34
C ALA A 647 -34.31 -5.88 -15.32
N VAL A 648 -33.26 -6.02 -16.13
CA VAL A 648 -33.05 -7.12 -17.09
C VAL A 648 -32.04 -8.16 -16.57
N GLY A 649 -31.68 -8.14 -15.28
CA GLY A 649 -30.79 -9.11 -14.64
C GLY A 649 -29.30 -8.95 -14.96
N LYS A 650 -28.90 -7.90 -15.70
CA LYS A 650 -27.48 -7.60 -15.96
C LYS A 650 -26.84 -6.88 -14.78
N GLU A 651 -25.59 -7.22 -14.50
CA GLU A 651 -24.72 -6.56 -13.52
C GLU A 651 -24.59 -5.06 -13.85
N GLY A 652 -24.84 -4.22 -12.85
CA GLY A 652 -24.77 -2.77 -12.90
C GLY A 652 -23.60 -2.21 -12.09
N VAL A 653 -23.74 -0.99 -11.56
CA VAL A 653 -22.67 -0.28 -10.86
C VAL A 653 -22.31 -0.94 -9.53
N ARG A 654 -21.01 -1.08 -9.25
CA ARG A 654 -20.47 -1.51 -7.95
C ARG A 654 -20.95 -0.57 -6.83
N GLN A 655 -21.49 -1.14 -5.76
CA GLN A 655 -22.02 -0.42 -4.60
C GLN A 655 -20.98 -0.32 -3.49
N TRP A 656 -20.32 -1.42 -3.14
CA TRP A 656 -19.32 -1.48 -2.07
C TRP A 656 -18.42 -2.72 -2.21
N GLY A 657 -17.26 -2.69 -1.55
CA GLY A 657 -16.41 -3.85 -1.28
C GLY A 657 -16.13 -3.99 0.22
N ALA A 658 -16.27 -5.19 0.77
CA ALA A 658 -16.13 -5.46 2.20
C ALA A 658 -14.72 -5.14 2.73
N ALA A 659 -13.67 -5.41 1.94
CA ALA A 659 -12.29 -5.12 2.32
C ALA A 659 -12.05 -3.61 2.60
N GLU A 660 -12.76 -2.73 1.89
CA GLU A 660 -12.68 -1.26 2.07
C GLU A 660 -13.43 -0.77 3.32
N LYS A 661 -14.23 -1.64 3.93
CA LYS A 661 -15.15 -1.32 5.04
C LYS A 661 -14.86 -2.14 6.30
N MET A 662 -13.72 -2.83 6.33
CA MET A 662 -13.27 -3.56 7.51
C MET A 662 -13.06 -2.60 8.69
N PRO A 663 -13.66 -2.87 9.87
CA PRO A 663 -13.40 -2.09 11.06
C PRO A 663 -11.93 -2.21 11.50
N HIS A 664 -11.45 -1.20 12.23
CA HIS A 664 -10.19 -1.33 12.97
C HIS A 664 -10.24 -2.60 13.86
N TRP A 665 -9.14 -3.35 13.95
CA TRP A 665 -9.10 -4.67 14.60
C TRP A 665 -9.70 -4.67 16.01
N SER A 666 -9.48 -3.60 16.78
CA SER A 666 -9.99 -3.46 18.16
C SER A 666 -11.49 -3.15 18.26
N TRP A 667 -12.15 -2.79 17.16
CA TRP A 667 -13.58 -2.54 17.08
C TRP A 667 -14.36 -3.70 16.47
N ARG A 668 -13.67 -4.73 15.98
CA ARG A 668 -14.31 -5.92 15.41
C ARG A 668 -15.03 -6.70 16.50
N ASN A 669 -16.22 -7.17 16.19
CA ASN A 669 -16.99 -8.05 17.05
C ASN A 669 -16.83 -9.50 16.57
N VAL A 670 -15.77 -10.15 17.01
CA VAL A 670 -15.47 -11.53 16.63
C VAL A 670 -15.81 -12.47 17.79
N ILE A 671 -16.51 -13.54 17.48
CA ILE A 671 -16.88 -14.59 18.43
C ILE A 671 -16.25 -15.91 18.02
N VAL A 672 -15.88 -16.74 19.00
CA VAL A 672 -15.26 -18.05 18.82
C VAL A 672 -16.11 -19.13 19.49
N GLY A 673 -16.29 -20.26 18.81
CA GLY A 673 -17.00 -21.42 19.37
C GLY A 673 -16.23 -22.11 20.49
N GLU A 674 -16.96 -22.73 21.41
CA GLU A 674 -16.39 -23.59 22.45
C GLU A 674 -16.17 -25.02 21.93
N SER A 675 -15.29 -25.78 22.60
CA SER A 675 -14.99 -27.18 22.27
C SER A 675 -16.18 -28.11 22.51
N ALA A 676 -17.09 -27.72 23.40
CA ALA A 676 -18.35 -28.40 23.68
C ALA A 676 -19.44 -27.38 24.04
N GLY A 677 -20.66 -27.57 23.53
CA GLY A 677 -21.83 -26.74 23.85
C GLY A 677 -22.38 -25.94 22.67
N LEU A 678 -23.38 -25.09 22.94
CA LEU A 678 -24.05 -24.21 21.96
C LEU A 678 -23.70 -22.73 22.16
N THR A 679 -22.67 -22.43 22.97
CA THR A 679 -22.25 -21.07 23.31
C THR A 679 -21.02 -20.64 22.51
N ALA A 680 -20.88 -19.33 22.34
CA ALA A 680 -19.71 -18.72 21.73
C ALA A 680 -19.21 -17.60 22.64
N GLN A 681 -17.90 -17.42 22.63
CA GLN A 681 -17.19 -16.46 23.46
C GLN A 681 -16.67 -15.30 22.60
N LYS A 682 -16.42 -14.13 23.20
CA LYS A 682 -15.81 -13.03 22.45
C LYS A 682 -14.32 -13.31 22.26
N LEU A 683 -13.83 -13.28 21.01
CA LEU A 683 -12.40 -13.40 20.72
C LEU A 683 -11.70 -12.09 21.07
N GLU A 684 -11.43 -11.90 22.36
CA GLU A 684 -10.77 -10.73 22.93
C GLU A 684 -9.94 -11.14 24.14
N TRP A 685 -8.73 -10.59 24.25
CA TRP A 685 -7.80 -10.94 25.31
C TRP A 685 -7.27 -9.69 26.01
N THR A 686 -7.93 -9.22 27.07
CA THR A 686 -7.52 -7.99 27.78
C THR A 686 -7.43 -8.21 29.29
N GLN A 687 -6.58 -7.44 29.97
CA GLN A 687 -6.48 -7.47 31.43
C GLN A 687 -7.78 -6.97 32.10
N GLN A 688 -8.50 -6.07 31.44
CA GLN A 688 -9.74 -5.49 31.95
C GLN A 688 -10.91 -6.47 31.86
N LYS A 689 -10.86 -7.45 30.93
CA LYS A 689 -11.90 -8.46 30.72
C LYS A 689 -11.30 -9.84 30.51
N PRO A 690 -10.68 -10.43 31.55
CA PRO A 690 -9.96 -11.70 31.43
C PRO A 690 -10.89 -12.89 31.14
N ASN A 691 -12.19 -12.78 31.40
CA ASN A 691 -13.15 -13.88 31.27
C ASN A 691 -13.86 -13.93 29.92
N TYR A 692 -13.45 -13.12 28.93
CA TYR A 692 -14.01 -13.22 27.57
C TYR A 692 -13.55 -14.45 26.81
N LEU A 693 -12.36 -14.96 27.09
CA LEU A 693 -11.90 -16.25 26.60
C LEU A 693 -11.75 -17.21 27.78
N THR A 694 -12.17 -18.47 27.58
CA THR A 694 -11.94 -19.53 28.55
C THR A 694 -10.44 -19.79 28.72
N GLN A 695 -10.02 -20.28 29.88
CA GLN A 695 -8.61 -20.57 30.12
C GLN A 695 -8.08 -21.63 29.14
N ASP A 696 -8.86 -22.66 28.84
CA ASP A 696 -8.49 -23.69 27.86
C ASP A 696 -8.23 -23.11 26.46
N MET A 697 -9.05 -22.15 26.01
CA MET A 697 -8.84 -21.47 24.72
C MET A 697 -7.56 -20.64 24.74
N LYS A 698 -7.30 -19.93 25.84
CA LYS A 698 -6.07 -19.13 26.00
C LYS A 698 -4.82 -19.99 25.91
N ASP A 699 -4.80 -21.08 26.67
CA ASP A 699 -3.65 -21.99 26.73
C ASP A 699 -3.43 -22.67 25.37
N MET A 700 -4.51 -23.06 24.69
CA MET A 700 -4.45 -23.62 23.34
C MET A 700 -3.85 -22.63 22.33
N LEU A 701 -4.33 -21.38 22.28
CA LEU A 701 -3.86 -20.38 21.33
C LEU A 701 -2.37 -20.07 21.53
N LEU A 702 -1.94 -19.90 22.79
CA LEU A 702 -0.53 -19.66 23.13
C LEU A 702 0.37 -20.83 22.74
N ALA A 703 -0.06 -22.06 23.03
CA ALA A 703 0.69 -23.25 22.68
C ALA A 703 0.91 -23.37 21.16
N GLN A 704 -0.13 -23.11 20.36
CA GLN A 704 -0.02 -23.15 18.89
C GLN A 704 0.83 -22.01 18.31
N ALA A 705 0.77 -20.83 18.93
CA ALA A 705 1.62 -19.70 18.56
C ALA A 705 3.10 -19.87 18.97
N GLY A 706 3.47 -20.98 19.63
CA GLY A 706 4.83 -21.29 20.04
C GLY A 706 5.26 -20.65 21.37
N VAL A 707 4.31 -20.21 22.19
CA VAL A 707 4.57 -19.65 23.52
C VAL A 707 4.45 -20.79 24.55
N THR A 708 5.58 -21.36 24.95
CA THR A 708 5.65 -22.56 25.80
C THR A 708 6.09 -22.30 27.25
N SER A 709 6.56 -21.09 27.56
CA SER A 709 7.04 -20.70 28.89
C SER A 709 6.86 -19.20 29.13
N GLY A 710 6.71 -18.80 30.40
CA GLY A 710 6.59 -17.39 30.80
C GLY A 710 5.73 -17.24 32.06
N THR A 711 5.88 -16.10 32.73
CA THR A 711 4.98 -15.67 33.81
C THR A 711 3.56 -15.43 33.28
N GLU A 712 2.55 -15.44 34.15
CA GLU A 712 1.16 -15.18 33.74
C GLU A 712 0.97 -13.80 33.09
N ALA A 713 1.74 -12.79 33.54
CA ALA A 713 1.72 -11.46 32.93
C ALA A 713 2.30 -11.46 31.50
N GLU A 714 3.40 -12.19 31.27
CA GLU A 714 4.00 -12.35 29.94
C GLU A 714 3.07 -13.12 29.00
N LYS A 715 2.48 -14.24 29.47
CA LYS A 715 1.49 -14.99 28.69
C LYS A 715 0.28 -14.15 28.32
N ALA A 716 -0.21 -13.32 29.24
CA ALA A 716 -1.33 -12.42 28.97
C ALA A 716 -0.97 -11.35 27.93
N ALA A 717 0.23 -10.78 27.98
CA ALA A 717 0.71 -9.83 26.99
C ALA A 717 0.87 -10.50 25.61
N GLU A 718 1.39 -11.73 25.57
CA GLU A 718 1.53 -12.50 24.34
C GLU A 718 0.20 -12.91 23.73
N GLY A 719 -0.76 -13.31 24.57
CA GLY A 719 -2.11 -13.64 24.14
C GLY A 719 -2.84 -12.43 23.55
N TRP A 720 -2.67 -11.24 24.13
CA TRP A 720 -3.22 -10.02 23.54
C TRP A 720 -2.61 -9.71 22.16
N LYS A 721 -1.28 -9.80 22.01
CA LYS A 721 -0.60 -9.59 20.71
C LYS A 721 -1.09 -10.59 19.66
N LEU A 722 -1.22 -11.86 20.05
CA LEU A 722 -1.72 -12.91 19.17
C LEU A 722 -3.16 -12.62 18.72
N VAL A 723 -4.07 -12.33 19.66
CA VAL A 723 -5.47 -12.03 19.31
C VAL A 723 -5.58 -10.75 18.49
N ALA A 724 -4.84 -9.68 18.83
CA ALA A 724 -4.79 -8.47 18.02
C ALA A 724 -4.34 -8.78 16.59
N TYR A 725 -3.27 -9.58 16.43
CA TYR A 725 -2.84 -10.10 15.15
C TYR A 725 -3.98 -10.86 14.47
N LEU A 726 -4.57 -11.90 15.06
CA LEU A 726 -5.65 -12.68 14.44
C LEU A 726 -6.86 -11.82 14.00
N LEU A 727 -7.13 -10.72 14.70
CA LEU A 727 -8.19 -9.76 14.36
C LEU A 727 -7.80 -8.74 13.27
N GLY A 728 -6.54 -8.68 12.87
CA GLY A 728 -6.06 -7.87 11.75
C GLY A 728 -5.06 -6.77 12.11
N ASP A 729 -4.49 -6.77 13.32
CA ASP A 729 -3.42 -5.84 13.70
C ASP A 729 -2.11 -6.19 12.97
N SER A 730 -1.47 -5.20 12.35
CA SER A 730 -0.26 -5.38 11.54
C SER A 730 1.03 -5.10 12.30
N ASN A 731 0.97 -4.57 13.53
CA ASN A 731 2.14 -4.13 14.29
C ASN A 731 3.12 -5.27 14.63
N TYR A 732 2.61 -6.50 14.77
CA TYR A 732 3.41 -7.67 15.15
C TYR A 732 3.83 -8.56 13.96
N GLU A 733 3.49 -8.14 12.76
CA GLU A 733 3.84 -8.85 11.53
C GLU A 733 5.33 -8.74 11.24
N THR A 734 5.92 -9.81 10.72
CA THR A 734 7.34 -9.94 10.34
C THR A 734 8.36 -9.86 11.49
N VAL A 735 7.96 -9.33 12.65
CA VAL A 735 8.75 -9.34 13.89
C VAL A 735 8.46 -10.63 14.66
N LYS A 736 7.17 -10.95 14.86
CA LYS A 736 6.74 -12.12 15.63
C LYS A 736 5.87 -13.09 14.85
N TYR A 737 4.90 -12.57 14.09
CA TYR A 737 3.94 -13.38 13.34
C TYR A 737 4.14 -13.26 11.83
N ASN A 738 3.56 -14.20 11.07
CA ASN A 738 3.61 -14.20 9.61
C ASN A 738 3.01 -12.90 9.02
N ALA A 739 3.64 -12.38 7.96
CA ALA A 739 3.14 -11.19 7.28
C ALA A 739 1.81 -11.45 6.57
N ARG A 740 0.89 -10.49 6.63
CA ARG A 740 -0.37 -10.54 5.89
C ARG A 740 -0.53 -9.28 5.07
N ARG A 741 -1.30 -9.38 3.99
CA ARG A 741 -1.53 -8.24 3.08
C ARG A 741 -2.93 -7.63 3.23
N GLY A 742 -3.73 -8.11 4.19
CA GLY A 742 -5.03 -7.55 4.56
C GLY A 742 -5.71 -8.35 5.69
N ALA A 743 -6.75 -7.75 6.30
CA ALA A 743 -7.49 -8.35 7.41
C ALA A 743 -8.58 -9.34 6.97
N LEU A 744 -9.04 -9.25 5.72
CA LEU A 744 -9.96 -10.20 5.08
C LEU A 744 -9.15 -11.13 4.17
N GLY A 745 -9.19 -12.41 4.48
CA GLY A 745 -8.47 -13.46 3.75
C GLY A 745 -9.18 -13.87 2.46
N GLN A 746 -8.64 -14.87 1.79
CA GLN A 746 -9.16 -15.33 0.50
C GLN A 746 -10.57 -15.92 0.64
N ILE A 747 -11.53 -15.49 -0.18
CA ILE A 747 -12.83 -16.14 -0.26
C ILE A 747 -12.82 -17.11 -1.44
N ILE A 748 -12.51 -18.38 -1.15
CA ILE A 748 -12.42 -19.49 -2.12
C ILE A 748 -13.46 -20.54 -1.72
N ASN A 749 -14.23 -21.05 -2.69
CA ASN A 749 -15.25 -22.10 -2.56
C ASN A 749 -16.46 -21.81 -1.63
N SER A 750 -16.32 -20.87 -0.70
CA SER A 750 -17.38 -20.38 0.18
C SER A 750 -18.41 -19.55 -0.59
N ASN A 751 -19.67 -19.99 -0.52
CA ASN A 751 -20.80 -19.29 -1.15
C ASN A 751 -21.36 -18.24 -0.19
N PRO A 752 -21.57 -16.99 -0.64
CA PRO A 752 -22.24 -16.00 0.20
C PRO A 752 -23.71 -16.37 0.41
N VAL A 753 -24.22 -16.19 1.63
CA VAL A 753 -25.63 -16.38 1.99
C VAL A 753 -26.24 -15.05 2.45
N PHE A 754 -27.48 -14.78 2.07
CA PHE A 754 -28.17 -13.53 2.43
C PHE A 754 -29.23 -13.78 3.49
N ILE A 755 -29.15 -13.01 4.58
CA ILE A 755 -30.11 -13.00 5.67
C ILE A 755 -30.85 -11.68 5.62
N GLY A 756 -32.17 -11.71 5.41
CA GLY A 756 -32.97 -10.48 5.43
C GLY A 756 -34.22 -10.51 4.56
N ALA A 757 -34.33 -11.48 3.67
CA ALA A 757 -35.59 -11.80 3.00
C ALA A 757 -36.51 -12.55 3.98
N ALA A 758 -37.82 -12.32 3.88
CA ALA A 758 -38.83 -13.13 4.57
C ALA A 758 -39.07 -14.44 3.80
N THR A 759 -37.97 -15.14 3.48
CA THR A 759 -38.01 -16.42 2.77
C THR A 759 -38.78 -17.42 3.63
N ASN A 760 -39.87 -17.93 3.06
CA ASN A 760 -40.72 -18.94 3.66
C ASN A 760 -40.29 -20.31 3.13
N HIS A 761 -39.78 -21.16 4.01
CA HIS A 761 -39.29 -22.50 3.66
C HIS A 761 -40.41 -23.56 3.67
N GLY A 762 -41.68 -23.15 3.82
CA GLY A 762 -42.84 -24.03 3.73
C GLY A 762 -43.24 -24.72 5.04
N TYR A 763 -42.53 -24.50 6.15
CA TYR A 763 -42.84 -25.12 7.45
C TYR A 763 -44.21 -24.74 8.03
N GLY A 764 -44.93 -23.80 7.42
CA GLY A 764 -46.33 -23.52 7.76
C GLY A 764 -47.26 -24.72 7.49
N ALA A 765 -46.87 -25.63 6.59
CA ALA A 765 -47.64 -26.82 6.25
C ALA A 765 -47.34 -28.02 7.18
N LEU A 766 -46.54 -27.85 8.24
CA LEU A 766 -46.23 -28.93 9.17
C LEU A 766 -47.51 -29.49 9.83
N PRO A 767 -47.59 -30.82 10.05
CA PRO A 767 -48.73 -31.48 10.67
C PRO A 767 -49.12 -30.90 12.04
N THR A 768 -50.42 -30.89 12.36
CA THR A 768 -50.95 -30.32 13.61
C THR A 768 -50.60 -31.11 14.87
N ASN A 769 -50.17 -32.37 14.73
CA ASN A 769 -49.69 -33.21 15.82
C ASN A 769 -48.24 -32.90 16.24
N LEU A 770 -47.50 -32.09 15.49
CA LEU A 770 -46.22 -31.55 15.93
C LEU A 770 -46.48 -30.23 16.66
N THR A 771 -46.43 -30.26 18.00
CA THR A 771 -46.74 -29.11 18.87
C THR A 771 -45.57 -28.73 19.76
N ALA A 772 -45.49 -27.46 20.14
CA ALA A 772 -44.55 -27.01 21.17
C ALA A 772 -45.27 -26.19 22.27
N PRO A 773 -44.70 -26.14 23.49
CA PRO A 773 -45.20 -25.27 24.54
C PRO A 773 -45.09 -23.79 24.13
N SER A 774 -46.14 -23.02 24.35
CA SER A 774 -46.17 -21.57 24.19
C SER A 774 -47.01 -20.95 25.30
N GLY A 775 -46.35 -20.43 26.33
CA GLY A 775 -47.01 -20.08 27.60
C GLY A 775 -47.53 -21.33 28.32
N GLU A 776 -48.78 -21.30 28.81
CA GLU A 776 -49.43 -22.43 29.50
C GLU A 776 -50.12 -23.44 28.54
N LYS A 777 -49.98 -23.28 27.20
CA LYS A 777 -50.70 -24.10 26.20
C LYS A 777 -49.78 -24.70 25.15
N THR A 778 -50.15 -25.84 24.57
CA THR A 778 -49.48 -26.47 23.43
C THR A 778 -50.01 -25.92 22.11
N VAL A 779 -49.14 -25.45 21.21
CA VAL A 779 -49.50 -24.85 19.91
C VAL A 779 -48.82 -25.61 18.76
N PRO A 780 -49.52 -25.89 17.63
CA PRO A 780 -48.90 -26.52 16.46
C PRO A 780 -47.70 -25.74 15.89
N LEU A 781 -46.62 -26.44 15.56
CA LEU A 781 -45.37 -25.85 15.05
C LEU A 781 -45.58 -25.05 13.76
N GLY A 782 -46.46 -25.50 12.86
CA GLY A 782 -46.79 -24.76 11.63
C GLY A 782 -47.49 -23.43 11.90
N THR A 783 -48.26 -23.32 13.00
CA THR A 783 -48.85 -22.06 13.43
C THR A 783 -47.79 -21.12 14.01
N LEU A 784 -46.89 -21.64 14.86
CA LEU A 784 -45.75 -20.87 15.37
C LEU A 784 -44.82 -20.40 14.25
N TYR A 785 -44.65 -21.19 13.18
CA TYR A 785 -43.82 -20.80 12.04
C TYR A 785 -44.43 -19.63 11.25
N ARG A 786 -45.75 -19.66 11.00
CA ARG A 786 -46.43 -18.52 10.35
C ARG A 786 -46.30 -17.24 11.17
N GLN A 787 -46.36 -17.34 12.50
CA GLN A 787 -46.12 -16.20 13.40
C GLN A 787 -44.67 -15.73 13.30
N TYR A 788 -43.70 -16.65 13.37
CA TYR A 788 -42.28 -16.35 13.20
C TYR A 788 -41.97 -15.63 11.88
N ILE A 789 -42.54 -16.08 10.76
CA ILE A 789 -42.37 -15.45 9.45
C ILE A 789 -42.88 -14.00 9.47
N ARG A 790 -44.06 -13.76 10.04
CA ARG A 790 -44.67 -12.43 10.09
C ARG A 790 -43.96 -11.50 11.08
N ASP A 791 -43.73 -11.97 12.30
CA ASP A 791 -43.36 -11.15 13.45
C ASP A 791 -41.84 -10.98 13.58
N THR A 792 -41.06 -11.97 13.09
CA THR A 792 -39.60 -11.94 13.11
C THR A 792 -39.01 -11.75 11.71
N LYS A 793 -39.26 -12.67 10.76
CA LYS A 793 -38.62 -12.58 9.43
C LYS A 793 -39.11 -11.37 8.62
N GLY A 794 -40.39 -11.04 8.71
CA GLY A 794 -41.06 -9.95 7.99
C GLY A 794 -41.07 -8.61 8.72
N ARG A 795 -40.43 -8.50 9.89
CA ARG A 795 -40.43 -7.27 10.70
C ARG A 795 -39.80 -6.11 9.92
N LYS A 796 -40.52 -4.98 9.83
CA LYS A 796 -39.98 -3.73 9.29
C LYS A 796 -38.74 -3.32 10.10
N GLY A 797 -37.61 -3.14 9.40
CA GLY A 797 -36.33 -2.79 10.03
C GLY A 797 -35.42 -3.96 10.41
N ARG A 798 -35.77 -5.22 10.07
CA ARG A 798 -34.82 -6.35 10.20
C ARG A 798 -33.54 -6.05 9.42
N LYS A 799 -32.40 -6.09 10.10
CA LYS A 799 -31.09 -5.88 9.49
C LYS A 799 -30.84 -6.95 8.42
N ARG A 800 -30.29 -6.51 7.29
CA ARG A 800 -29.95 -7.37 6.15
C ARG A 800 -28.46 -7.65 6.19
N LEU A 801 -28.08 -8.93 6.20
CA LEU A 801 -26.70 -9.38 6.28
C LEU A 801 -26.36 -10.25 5.08
N VAL A 802 -25.10 -10.23 4.67
CA VAL A 802 -24.50 -11.23 3.78
C VAL A 802 -23.41 -11.92 4.56
N MET A 803 -23.48 -13.24 4.68
CA MET A 803 -22.46 -14.02 5.36
C MET A 803 -21.60 -14.80 4.37
N VAL A 804 -20.30 -14.88 4.62
CA VAL A 804 -19.35 -15.60 3.78
C VAL A 804 -18.17 -16.11 4.62
N GLY A 805 -17.76 -17.36 4.40
CA GLY A 805 -16.53 -17.93 4.93
C GLY A 805 -15.31 -17.40 4.20
N SER A 806 -14.27 -17.05 4.95
CA SER A 806 -13.03 -16.48 4.43
C SER A 806 -11.81 -17.19 5.04
N ASN A 807 -10.83 -17.53 4.20
CA ASN A 807 -9.82 -18.53 4.49
C ASN A 807 -8.72 -18.11 5.48
N GLU A 808 -8.77 -16.89 6.01
CA GLU A 808 -8.07 -16.52 7.24
C GLU A 808 -8.63 -17.20 8.49
N GLY A 809 -9.80 -17.86 8.39
CA GLY A 809 -10.36 -18.67 9.47
C GLY A 809 -11.71 -18.19 10.01
N MET A 810 -12.36 -17.20 9.39
CA MET A 810 -13.58 -16.62 9.92
C MET A 810 -14.75 -16.72 8.93
N VAL A 811 -15.97 -16.87 9.48
CA VAL A 811 -17.22 -16.57 8.76
C VAL A 811 -17.62 -15.14 9.10
N HIS A 812 -17.62 -14.27 8.10
CA HIS A 812 -17.97 -12.85 8.28
C HIS A 812 -19.44 -12.64 8.03
N ALA A 813 -20.05 -11.71 8.75
CA ALA A 813 -21.39 -11.18 8.47
C ALA A 813 -21.29 -9.68 8.16
N PHE A 814 -21.50 -9.32 6.89
CA PHE A 814 -21.47 -7.95 6.42
C PHE A 814 -22.88 -7.37 6.31
N ASP A 815 -23.04 -6.08 6.60
CA ASP A 815 -24.28 -5.35 6.33
C ASP A 815 -24.50 -5.28 4.81
N ALA A 816 -25.63 -5.81 4.33
CA ALA A 816 -25.87 -5.96 2.90
C ALA A 816 -25.93 -4.62 2.13
N GLN A 817 -26.20 -3.52 2.82
CA GLN A 817 -26.29 -2.19 2.21
C GLN A 817 -24.94 -1.48 2.16
N THR A 818 -24.13 -1.60 3.22
CA THR A 818 -22.91 -0.78 3.38
C THR A 818 -21.61 -1.55 3.20
N GLY A 819 -21.65 -2.89 3.27
CA GLY A 819 -20.45 -3.73 3.27
C GLY A 819 -19.68 -3.73 4.59
N ALA A 820 -20.15 -3.01 5.63
CA ALA A 820 -19.49 -2.96 6.93
C ALA A 820 -19.66 -4.29 7.68
N GLU A 821 -18.57 -4.81 8.24
CA GLU A 821 -18.62 -6.00 9.09
C GLU A 821 -19.45 -5.74 10.35
N ARG A 822 -20.40 -6.64 10.64
CA ARG A 822 -21.25 -6.58 11.83
C ARG A 822 -20.74 -7.50 12.93
N PHE A 823 -20.32 -8.70 12.55
CA PHE A 823 -19.61 -9.63 13.40
C PHE A 823 -18.90 -10.69 12.54
N ALA A 824 -18.01 -11.45 13.15
CA ALA A 824 -17.45 -12.66 12.54
C ALA A 824 -17.47 -13.82 13.53
N TYR A 825 -17.53 -15.05 13.02
CA TYR A 825 -17.52 -16.28 13.81
C TYR A 825 -16.32 -17.15 13.45
N VAL A 826 -15.66 -17.69 14.47
CA VAL A 826 -14.52 -18.60 14.34
C VAL A 826 -14.86 -19.94 14.98
N PRO A 827 -14.88 -21.04 14.22
CA PRO A 827 -15.00 -22.38 14.80
C PRO A 827 -13.84 -22.69 15.75
N HIS A 828 -14.10 -23.45 16.83
CA HIS A 828 -13.10 -23.78 17.85
C HIS A 828 -11.80 -24.36 17.25
N GLU A 829 -11.91 -25.40 16.42
CA GLU A 829 -10.76 -26.05 15.77
C GLU A 829 -10.06 -25.15 14.76
N VAL A 830 -10.78 -24.21 14.15
CA VAL A 830 -10.17 -23.25 13.21
C VAL A 830 -9.36 -22.21 13.98
N ALA A 831 -9.81 -21.76 15.15
CA ALA A 831 -9.03 -20.82 15.99
C ALA A 831 -7.65 -21.39 16.37
N LYS A 832 -7.59 -22.71 16.61
CA LYS A 832 -6.33 -23.44 16.84
C LYS A 832 -5.39 -23.35 15.65
N GLU A 833 -5.91 -23.63 14.46
CA GLU A 833 -5.11 -23.59 13.23
C GLU A 833 -4.71 -22.15 12.85
N MET A 834 -5.56 -21.16 13.10
CA MET A 834 -5.23 -19.74 12.95
C MET A 834 -4.00 -19.36 13.80
N ALA A 835 -3.96 -19.78 15.07
CA ALA A 835 -2.81 -19.54 15.94
C ALA A 835 -1.55 -20.28 15.47
N ARG A 836 -1.70 -21.51 14.95
CA ARG A 836 -0.57 -22.26 14.36
C ARG A 836 0.00 -21.55 13.13
N LEU A 837 -0.85 -21.07 12.22
CA LEU A 837 -0.42 -20.36 11.01
C LEU A 837 0.10 -18.94 11.29
N ALA A 838 -0.26 -18.35 12.44
CA ALA A 838 0.35 -17.09 12.89
C ALA A 838 1.84 -17.27 13.22
N ASN A 839 2.24 -18.45 13.69
CA ASN A 839 3.62 -18.76 14.05
C ASN A 839 4.54 -18.69 12.83
N ARG A 840 5.55 -17.83 12.89
CA ARG A 840 6.49 -17.59 11.79
C ARG A 840 7.33 -18.82 11.40
N ASN A 841 7.48 -19.78 12.32
CA ASN A 841 8.19 -21.02 12.03
C ASN A 841 7.38 -22.00 11.18
N VAL A 842 6.08 -21.73 10.97
CA VAL A 842 5.19 -22.53 10.13
C VAL A 842 5.15 -21.92 8.75
N THR A 843 5.59 -22.70 7.75
CA THR A 843 5.63 -22.33 6.33
C THR A 843 4.54 -23.01 5.50
N GLU A 844 3.82 -23.96 6.09
CA GLU A 844 2.71 -24.68 5.46
C GLU A 844 1.51 -23.76 5.21
N GLU A 845 0.79 -24.02 4.12
CA GLU A 845 -0.43 -23.30 3.75
C GLU A 845 -1.66 -24.17 4.01
N ARG A 846 -2.76 -23.55 4.45
CA ARG A 846 -4.05 -24.22 4.60
C ARG A 846 -5.21 -23.25 4.41
N LEU A 847 -6.19 -23.65 3.61
CA LEU A 847 -7.48 -22.96 3.54
C LEU A 847 -8.33 -23.37 4.75
N LEU A 848 -8.84 -22.39 5.49
CA LEU A 848 -9.50 -22.64 6.79
C LEU A 848 -11.03 -22.61 6.74
N MET A 849 -11.63 -21.95 5.75
CA MET A 849 -13.07 -21.72 5.68
C MET A 849 -13.54 -21.70 4.22
N ASP A 850 -13.37 -22.83 3.53
CA ASP A 850 -13.71 -22.97 2.11
C ASP A 850 -14.97 -23.81 1.87
N GLY A 851 -15.59 -24.34 2.94
CA GLY A 851 -16.85 -25.07 2.88
C GLY A 851 -18.08 -24.20 2.53
N PRO A 852 -19.16 -24.82 2.01
CA PRO A 852 -20.39 -24.10 1.69
C PRO A 852 -21.11 -23.60 2.96
N LEU A 853 -21.77 -22.45 2.82
CA LEU A 853 -22.74 -21.94 3.79
C LEU A 853 -24.17 -22.18 3.30
N LEU A 854 -25.07 -22.49 4.22
CA LEU A 854 -26.51 -22.67 3.97
C LEU A 854 -27.32 -21.89 5.00
N GLU A 855 -28.27 -21.06 4.54
CA GLU A 855 -29.30 -20.45 5.39
C GLU A 855 -30.58 -21.32 5.38
N THR A 856 -31.17 -21.52 6.55
CA THR A 856 -32.44 -22.24 6.72
C THR A 856 -33.17 -21.78 8.00
N ASP A 857 -34.39 -22.27 8.20
CA ASP A 857 -35.11 -22.12 9.46
C ASP A 857 -35.17 -23.46 10.22
N ALA A 858 -35.02 -23.38 11.54
CA ALA A 858 -35.11 -24.54 12.43
C ALA A 858 -35.88 -24.18 13.71
N TYR A 859 -36.54 -25.17 14.30
CA TYR A 859 -37.23 -25.04 15.58
C TYR A 859 -36.34 -25.56 16.71
N PHE A 860 -36.07 -24.71 17.71
CA PHE A 860 -35.35 -25.06 18.95
C PHE A 860 -36.31 -25.00 20.14
N GLU A 861 -35.82 -25.37 21.33
CA GLU A 861 -36.64 -25.42 22.56
C GLU A 861 -37.39 -24.11 22.87
N ASP A 862 -36.82 -22.97 22.49
CA ASP A 862 -37.37 -21.63 22.71
C ASP A 862 -38.05 -20.99 21.47
N GLY A 863 -38.17 -21.73 20.35
CA GLY A 863 -38.93 -21.31 19.17
C GLY A 863 -38.21 -21.45 17.83
N TRP A 864 -38.86 -20.93 16.78
CA TRP A 864 -38.29 -20.88 15.44
C TRP A 864 -37.15 -19.86 15.34
N LYS A 865 -36.04 -20.27 14.75
CA LYS A 865 -34.87 -19.43 14.51
C LYS A 865 -34.36 -19.56 13.08
N ASN A 866 -33.67 -18.52 12.65
CA ASN A 866 -32.92 -18.51 11.41
C ASN A 866 -31.52 -19.04 11.69
N VAL A 867 -31.09 -20.04 10.94
CA VAL A 867 -29.81 -20.71 11.17
C VAL A 867 -28.97 -20.63 9.90
N VAL A 868 -27.70 -20.31 10.08
CA VAL A 868 -26.68 -20.52 9.06
C VAL A 868 -25.83 -21.71 9.47
N LEU A 869 -25.79 -22.71 8.60
CA LEU A 869 -24.96 -23.90 8.74
C LEU A 869 -23.75 -23.74 7.81
N GLY A 870 -22.57 -24.08 8.30
CA GLY A 870 -21.34 -24.02 7.54
C GLY A 870 -20.42 -25.19 7.87
N THR A 871 -19.56 -25.54 6.92
CA THR A 871 -18.47 -26.50 7.12
C THR A 871 -17.14 -25.82 6.82
N THR A 872 -16.07 -26.39 7.34
CA THR A 872 -14.69 -25.88 7.21
C THR A 872 -13.83 -26.82 6.42
#